data_AF-A0A6C2C9F6-F1
#
_entry.id   AF-A0A6C2C9F6-F1
#
_cell.length_a   1.000
_cell.length_b   1.000
_cell.length_c   1.000
_cell.angle_alpha   90.00
_cell.angle_beta   90.00
_cell.angle_gamma   90.00
#
_symmetry.space_group_name_H-M   'P 1'
#
loop_
_entity.id
_entity.type
_entity.pdbx_description
1 polymer ?
#
loop_
_entity_poly.entity_id
_entity_poly.type
_entity_poly.pdbx_seq_one_letter_code
_entity_poly.pdbx_strand_id
1 'polypeptide(L)'
;MESLAPRSVDTDTLNRYKDIMNDALENDSIDNIAISGSYGSGKSSIVNSFFEQSAYSKEILRVSLATFNEKDGLNNENKYIDTVKKNDNDDQVIEAKNVFASMINQIIYQIDPNRIPLTRFKVKKGLNKSTKLEILTLALLVGSLFLNLTPYYGNAKVIAGRLSFSAETLRTFFSVLEFLRNIAIVVIPLMLLWNILANIEFSKISLLSKYVKAELSLAGDDLFEKYADEMRYIFERSKKRILVIEDLDRFEDLSIFTKLRELNIKLNAKRVSGQKSMHWQFVYLIRDTMFTDPLERVKFFDLIIPVVPYISTGNSYEKIRTMFPKVSFRLATILGEYISDYRLLQNIKNEFEFYYNFSEFDKYEELLSLISFKNLFPAEFDVLQNGKGILAEIVKGAKRDATDTIIQLQHDKQEITLKNWDINNNGNLTDKELENLANRVKTIDLKINETRQKRLSAFDFENFESKGFKINVLLKTLVQYDFITFDYLKIINNYYGKKDHIAFLQNLNTEGSLNLDTAEMTDLPGLSKELRPRDYGLKQILNLDYAIWLAKNQDDDEDTNNFKVLINTALSESTDFVENMINKDNSIYSKIIATRLTFNFDLSILNFETLPINVKLEILHKKQIDIHKAESISTIAKWLLNTRQLRLKDLVGLLNDPDFRVDWKHLLLQNSEVKRRLDLDLIDDKNLWPNMLDFNNAKPYLETVKTYSNRFGFDNSLVKFIIYNNINLSDQMKDELKTDNIDLANLDPHIRNQLLTKLK
;
A
#
# COMPACT_ATOMS: atom_id res chain seq x y z
N MET A 1 12.90 7.04 -9.13
CA MET A 1 13.42 7.62 -7.88
C MET A 1 14.83 8.14 -8.07
N GLU A 2 15.08 9.29 -7.49
CA GLU A 2 16.25 10.13 -7.72
C GLU A 2 16.97 10.44 -6.39
N SER A 3 18.30 10.46 -6.37
CA SER A 3 19.07 10.71 -5.13
C SER A 3 18.86 12.13 -4.58
N LEU A 4 18.79 12.25 -3.25
CA LEU A 4 18.75 13.52 -2.49
C LEU A 4 20.15 14.11 -2.22
N ALA A 5 21.21 13.40 -2.62
CA ALA A 5 22.58 13.89 -2.49
C ALA A 5 22.81 15.15 -3.35
N PRO A 6 23.77 16.03 -2.96
CA PRO A 6 24.12 17.21 -3.74
C PRO A 6 24.46 16.82 -5.19
N ARG A 7 23.78 17.42 -6.17
CA ARG A 7 24.02 17.19 -7.60
C ARG A 7 24.98 18.21 -8.21
N SER A 8 25.49 17.87 -9.39
CA SER A 8 26.19 18.83 -10.25
C SER A 8 25.27 19.99 -10.62
N VAL A 9 25.81 21.19 -10.52
CA VAL A 9 25.10 22.44 -10.83
C VAL A 9 25.08 22.66 -12.35
N ASP A 10 24.10 23.42 -12.84
CA ASP A 10 24.06 23.89 -14.23
C ASP A 10 25.39 24.59 -14.60
N THR A 11 25.82 24.39 -15.84
CA THR A 11 27.12 24.84 -16.36
C THR A 11 27.31 26.36 -16.26
N ASP A 12 26.26 27.15 -16.50
CA ASP A 12 26.34 28.62 -16.52
C ASP A 12 26.47 29.18 -15.10
N THR A 13 25.65 28.68 -14.15
CA THR A 13 25.79 29.04 -12.73
C THR A 13 27.15 28.60 -12.20
N LEU A 14 27.59 27.38 -12.54
CA LEU A 14 28.88 26.86 -12.09
C LEU A 14 30.05 27.71 -12.60
N ASN A 15 30.01 28.19 -13.85
CA ASN A 15 31.07 29.04 -14.40
C ASN A 15 31.22 30.36 -13.62
N ARG A 16 30.11 30.98 -13.20
CA ARG A 16 30.17 32.21 -12.37
C ARG A 16 30.85 31.97 -11.02
N TYR A 17 30.57 30.85 -10.35
CA TYR A 17 31.21 30.52 -9.09
C TYR A 17 32.66 30.04 -9.27
N LYS A 18 32.99 29.41 -10.40
CA LYS A 18 34.36 28.96 -10.71
C LYS A 18 35.35 30.10 -10.71
N ASP A 19 35.03 31.20 -11.41
CA ASP A 19 35.93 32.34 -11.52
C ASP A 19 36.19 32.96 -10.13
N ILE A 20 35.13 33.20 -9.35
CA ILE A 20 35.23 33.74 -7.98
C ILE A 20 36.02 32.81 -7.06
N MET A 21 35.80 31.50 -7.14
CA MET A 21 36.49 30.51 -6.31
C MET A 21 37.97 30.39 -6.69
N ASN A 22 38.31 30.44 -7.98
CA ASN A 22 39.71 30.44 -8.42
C ASN A 22 40.43 31.70 -7.93
N ASP A 23 39.83 32.87 -8.12
CA ASP A 23 40.39 34.14 -7.63
C ASP A 23 40.61 34.12 -6.11
N ALA A 24 39.65 33.55 -5.37
CA ALA A 24 39.77 33.40 -3.92
C ALA A 24 40.90 32.45 -3.51
N LEU A 25 41.07 31.34 -4.23
CA LEU A 25 42.07 30.30 -3.91
C LEU A 25 43.48 30.61 -4.43
N GLU A 26 43.63 31.54 -5.37
CA GLU A 26 44.93 32.04 -5.83
C GLU A 26 45.41 33.26 -5.03
N ASN A 27 44.49 33.97 -4.36
CA ASN A 27 44.82 35.14 -3.57
C ASN A 27 45.44 34.79 -2.20
N ASP A 28 46.74 35.04 -2.10
CA ASP A 28 47.56 34.87 -0.90
C ASP A 28 47.08 35.67 0.33
N SER A 29 46.21 36.68 0.20
CA SER A 29 45.70 37.44 1.36
C SER A 29 44.46 36.82 2.01
N ILE A 30 43.88 35.78 1.39
CA ILE A 30 42.62 35.19 1.81
C ILE A 30 42.89 33.85 2.49
N ASP A 31 42.59 33.76 3.78
CA ASP A 31 42.85 32.59 4.61
C ASP A 31 41.54 31.85 4.99
N ASN A 32 40.45 32.58 5.21
CA ASN A 32 39.16 32.07 5.65
C ASN A 32 38.03 32.55 4.70
N ILE A 33 37.42 31.60 4.00
CA ILE A 33 36.38 31.83 2.98
C ILE A 33 35.05 31.26 3.47
N ALA A 34 34.02 32.07 3.59
CA ALA A 34 32.65 31.59 3.78
C ALA A 34 31.93 31.40 2.45
N ILE A 35 31.27 30.27 2.29
CA ILE A 35 30.26 30.05 1.26
C ILE A 35 28.92 30.05 1.98
N SER A 36 28.21 31.17 1.89
CA SER A 36 27.02 31.47 2.70
C SER A 36 25.75 31.37 1.88
N GLY A 37 24.68 30.85 2.45
CA GLY A 37 23.37 30.84 1.81
C GLY A 37 22.33 30.15 2.69
N SER A 38 21.05 30.24 2.34
CA SER A 38 19.98 29.55 3.07
C SER A 38 20.21 28.03 3.16
N TYR A 39 19.52 27.37 4.09
CA TYR A 39 19.51 25.91 4.12
C TYR A 39 18.98 25.37 2.78
N GLY A 40 19.62 24.33 2.24
CA GLY A 40 19.23 23.78 0.93
C GLY A 40 19.58 24.64 -0.30
N SER A 41 20.29 25.77 -0.15
CA SER A 41 20.58 26.69 -1.26
C SER A 41 21.48 26.11 -2.37
N GLY A 42 22.18 25.00 -2.11
CA GLY A 42 23.07 24.34 -3.07
C GLY A 42 24.57 24.56 -2.83
N LYS A 43 24.96 25.05 -1.64
CA LYS A 43 26.38 25.27 -1.25
C LYS A 43 27.28 24.06 -1.54
N SER A 44 26.95 22.89 -0.97
CA SER A 44 27.75 21.67 -1.17
C SER A 44 27.76 21.23 -2.64
N SER A 45 26.67 21.43 -3.39
CA SER A 45 26.60 21.12 -4.82
C SER A 45 27.59 21.96 -5.64
N ILE A 46 27.64 23.27 -5.40
CA ILE A 46 28.58 24.19 -6.08
C ILE A 46 30.02 23.80 -5.74
N VAL A 47 30.30 23.59 -4.46
CA VAL A 47 31.65 23.26 -3.96
C VAL A 47 32.13 21.91 -4.49
N ASN A 48 31.27 20.89 -4.54
CA ASN A 48 31.57 19.60 -5.13
C ASN A 48 31.90 19.73 -6.61
N SER A 49 31.01 20.37 -7.36
CA SER A 49 31.17 20.56 -8.80
C SER A 49 32.43 21.34 -9.14
N PHE A 50 32.76 22.37 -8.35
CA PHE A 50 33.98 23.15 -8.49
C PHE A 50 35.22 22.28 -8.28
N PHE A 51 35.34 21.62 -7.13
CA PHE A 51 36.54 20.88 -6.79
C PHE A 51 36.77 19.66 -7.69
N GLU A 52 35.70 18.97 -8.11
CA GLU A 52 35.79 17.85 -9.06
C GLU A 52 36.35 18.26 -10.43
N GLN A 53 36.04 19.48 -10.89
CA GLN A 53 36.46 19.99 -12.20
C GLN A 53 37.75 20.85 -12.12
N SER A 54 38.22 21.17 -10.92
CA SER A 54 39.39 22.02 -10.70
C SER A 54 40.71 21.25 -10.60
N ALA A 55 41.82 21.96 -10.82
CA ALA A 55 43.17 21.44 -10.54
C ALA A 55 43.38 21.10 -9.05
N TYR A 56 42.57 21.69 -8.15
CA TYR A 56 42.70 21.55 -6.71
C TYR A 56 42.10 20.24 -6.15
N SER A 57 41.47 19.39 -6.98
CA SER A 57 40.83 18.13 -6.55
C SER A 57 41.69 17.24 -5.64
N LYS A 58 43.01 17.26 -5.83
CA LYS A 58 43.97 16.47 -5.02
C LYS A 58 44.52 17.21 -3.80
N GLU A 59 44.24 18.50 -3.66
CA GLU A 59 44.80 19.39 -2.62
C GLU A 59 43.80 19.70 -1.50
N ILE A 60 42.59 19.10 -1.56
CA ILE A 60 41.54 19.28 -0.57
C ILE A 60 41.57 18.24 0.56
N LEU A 61 41.14 18.68 1.74
CA LEU A 61 40.63 17.91 2.86
C LEU A 61 39.18 18.33 3.11
N ARG A 62 38.30 17.38 3.43
CA ARG A 62 36.87 17.65 3.67
C ARG A 62 36.43 17.14 5.03
N VAL A 63 35.70 17.95 5.77
CA VAL A 63 35.14 17.54 7.06
C VAL A 63 33.66 17.90 7.07
N SER A 64 32.80 16.92 7.39
CA SER A 64 31.39 17.18 7.70
C SER A 64 31.14 16.83 9.16
N LEU A 65 30.65 17.79 9.93
CA LEU A 65 30.49 17.64 11.38
C LEU A 65 29.10 17.12 11.77
N ALA A 66 28.41 16.44 10.84
CA ALA A 66 27.09 15.83 11.02
C ALA A 66 27.09 14.73 12.10
N THR A 67 27.17 15.14 13.36
CA THR A 67 26.84 14.29 14.50
C THR A 67 25.40 14.62 14.82
N PHE A 68 24.49 13.70 14.51
CA PHE A 68 23.10 13.86 14.92
C PHE A 68 23.10 13.98 16.44
N ASN A 69 22.71 15.15 16.96
CA ASN A 69 22.43 15.30 18.37
C ASN A 69 21.30 14.32 18.70
N GLU A 70 21.64 13.22 19.38
CA GLU A 70 20.68 12.22 19.90
C GLU A 70 19.68 12.81 20.93
N LYS A 71 19.66 14.13 21.11
CA LYS A 71 18.85 14.82 22.11
C LYS A 71 17.40 15.13 21.69
N ASP A 72 17.04 15.02 20.41
CA ASP A 72 15.69 15.42 19.95
C ASP A 72 14.74 14.27 19.58
N GLY A 73 15.13 13.01 19.82
CA GLY A 73 14.39 11.85 19.30
C GLY A 73 13.78 10.86 20.31
N LEU A 74 14.05 10.98 21.62
CA LEU A 74 13.57 9.99 22.60
C LEU A 74 13.04 10.65 23.88
N ASN A 75 11.74 10.41 24.11
CA ASN A 75 11.01 10.43 25.37
C ASN A 75 10.46 11.78 25.88
N ASN A 76 9.36 12.20 25.27
CA ASN A 76 8.23 12.75 26.03
C ASN A 76 7.50 11.59 26.73
N GLU A 77 8.07 11.08 27.82
CA GLU A 77 7.38 10.39 28.91
C GLU A 77 8.43 10.11 30.00
N ASN A 78 8.14 10.56 31.22
CA ASN A 78 8.99 10.56 32.43
C ASN A 78 9.94 11.75 32.60
N LYS A 79 9.33 12.91 32.91
CA LYS A 79 10.00 13.99 33.64
C LYS A 79 9.56 13.93 35.11
N TYR A 80 10.25 13.14 35.93
CA TYR A 80 10.29 13.32 37.40
C TYR A 80 11.62 12.76 37.97
N ILE A 81 12.37 13.66 38.61
CA ILE A 81 13.48 13.45 39.57
C ILE A 81 14.77 12.87 38.93
N ASP A 82 15.78 13.68 38.62
CA ASP A 82 16.68 14.23 39.65
C ASP A 82 17.22 15.62 39.27
N THR A 83 17.04 16.57 40.18
CA THR A 83 17.68 17.89 40.14
C THR A 83 19.14 17.77 40.56
N VAL A 84 20.03 17.52 39.60
CA VAL A 84 21.40 18.02 39.66
C VAL A 84 21.52 19.04 38.54
N LYS A 85 21.64 20.32 38.92
CA LYS A 85 22.08 21.38 38.02
C LYS A 85 23.49 21.00 37.52
N LYS A 86 23.58 20.33 36.38
CA LYS A 86 24.78 20.35 35.55
C LYS A 86 24.84 21.72 34.89
N ASN A 87 25.98 22.38 34.99
CA ASN A 87 26.18 23.70 34.40
C ASN A 87 26.14 23.58 32.87
N ASP A 88 25.34 24.41 32.20
CA ASP A 88 25.25 24.44 30.72
C ASP A 88 26.62 24.66 30.05
N ASN A 89 27.55 25.35 30.73
CA ASN A 89 28.90 25.59 30.24
C ASN A 89 29.75 24.32 30.10
N ASP A 90 29.58 23.32 30.99
CA ASP A 90 30.38 22.09 30.92
C ASP A 90 29.93 21.21 29.74
N ASP A 91 28.62 21.15 29.48
CA ASP A 91 28.06 20.39 28.37
C ASP A 91 28.45 21.01 27.01
N GLN A 92 28.46 22.34 26.88
CA GLN A 92 28.93 23.05 25.67
C GLN A 92 30.41 22.81 25.39
N VAL A 93 31.25 22.87 26.43
CA VAL A 93 32.69 22.60 26.31
C VAL A 93 32.93 21.15 25.91
N ILE A 94 32.17 20.19 26.45
CA ILE A 94 32.25 18.77 26.07
C ILE A 94 31.82 18.55 24.61
N GLU A 95 30.80 19.26 24.13
CA GLU A 95 30.33 19.19 22.75
C GLU A 95 31.37 19.70 21.76
N ALA A 96 31.92 20.91 21.97
CA ALA A 96 32.99 21.49 21.15
C ALA A 96 34.23 20.57 21.08
N LYS A 97 34.58 19.93 22.21
CA LYS A 97 35.68 18.95 22.31
C LYS A 97 35.42 17.69 21.49
N ASN A 98 34.19 17.16 21.50
CA ASN A 98 33.81 16.00 20.70
C ASN A 98 33.80 16.32 19.19
N VAL A 99 33.33 17.51 18.82
CA VAL A 99 33.34 18.01 17.44
C VAL A 99 34.76 18.10 16.90
N PHE A 100 35.68 18.70 17.68
CA PHE A 100 37.09 18.76 17.32
C PHE A 100 37.71 17.38 17.12
N ALA A 101 37.49 16.44 18.05
CA ALA A 101 38.00 15.07 17.92
C ALA A 101 37.44 14.36 16.68
N SER A 102 36.16 14.57 16.35
CA SER A 102 35.53 14.04 15.12
C SER A 102 36.17 14.63 13.86
N MET A 103 36.41 15.94 13.85
CA MET A 103 37.08 16.64 12.76
C MET A 103 38.48 16.08 12.47
N ILE A 104 39.30 15.92 13.51
CA ILE A 104 40.66 15.41 13.37
C ILE A 104 40.65 13.99 12.81
N ASN A 105 39.74 13.16 13.32
CA ASN A 105 39.59 11.80 12.84
C ASN A 105 39.29 11.75 11.34
N GLN A 106 38.35 12.58 10.87
CA GLN A 106 38.02 12.67 9.44
C GLN A 106 39.19 13.16 8.58
N ILE A 107 39.95 14.15 9.05
CA ILE A 107 41.14 14.68 8.34
C ILE A 107 42.18 13.57 8.15
N ILE A 108 42.49 12.84 9.22
CA ILE A 108 43.56 11.85 9.22
C ILE A 108 43.26 10.69 8.27
N TYR A 109 41.99 10.26 8.19
CA TYR A 109 41.59 9.19 7.26
C TYR A 109 41.68 9.59 5.78
N GLN A 110 41.82 10.88 5.45
CA GLN A 110 41.99 11.38 4.08
C GLN A 110 43.46 11.54 3.66
N ILE A 111 44.40 11.31 4.59
CA ILE A 111 45.83 11.46 4.37
C ILE A 111 46.47 10.07 4.31
N ASP A 112 47.41 9.86 3.38
CA ASP A 112 48.20 8.63 3.34
C ASP A 112 48.96 8.47 4.67
N PRO A 113 48.73 7.38 5.44
CA PRO A 113 49.40 7.14 6.72
C PRO A 113 50.94 7.12 6.66
N ASN A 114 51.53 6.93 5.48
CA ASN A 114 52.99 6.97 5.30
C ASN A 114 53.54 8.39 5.26
N ARG A 115 52.69 9.41 5.07
CA ARG A 115 53.10 10.83 5.09
C ARG A 115 53.16 11.42 6.49
N ILE A 116 52.36 10.86 7.40
CA ILE A 116 52.24 11.30 8.79
C ILE A 116 52.73 10.22 9.77
N PRO A 117 53.91 9.58 9.60
CA PRO A 117 54.32 8.45 10.44
C PRO A 117 54.60 8.83 11.91
N LEU A 118 54.89 10.09 12.20
CA LEU A 118 55.20 10.57 13.56
C LEU A 118 53.94 10.98 14.33
N THR A 119 52.77 10.87 13.71
CA THR A 119 51.55 11.30 14.36
C THR A 119 51.22 10.41 15.55
N ARG A 120 50.81 11.03 16.66
CA ARG A 120 50.25 10.29 17.80
C ARG A 120 48.93 9.61 17.44
N PHE A 121 48.28 10.06 16.37
CA PHE A 121 46.98 9.62 15.92
C PHE A 121 47.07 8.46 14.91
N LYS A 122 47.12 7.24 15.43
CA LYS A 122 47.42 6.04 14.64
C LYS A 122 46.27 5.61 13.73
N VAL A 123 46.55 5.49 12.43
CA VAL A 123 45.63 4.92 11.42
C VAL A 123 45.90 3.42 11.26
N LYS A 124 44.84 2.60 11.27
CA LYS A 124 44.94 1.15 11.11
C LYS A 124 45.62 0.79 9.78
N LYS A 125 46.82 0.20 9.85
CA LYS A 125 47.49 -0.40 8.68
C LYS A 125 47.17 -1.89 8.61
N GLY A 126 46.78 -2.36 7.44
CA GLY A 126 46.78 -3.80 7.15
C GLY A 126 48.21 -4.30 7.02
N LEU A 127 48.47 -5.57 7.37
CA LEU A 127 49.79 -6.16 7.15
C LEU A 127 50.07 -6.22 5.65
N ASN A 128 51.12 -5.53 5.22
CA ASN A 128 51.58 -5.54 3.83
C ASN A 128 52.00 -6.96 3.41
N LYS A 129 51.93 -7.27 2.11
CA LYS A 129 52.30 -8.60 1.57
C LYS A 129 53.73 -9.01 1.96
N SER A 130 54.66 -8.06 2.01
CA SER A 130 56.05 -8.29 2.43
C SER A 130 56.16 -8.72 3.90
N THR A 131 55.43 -8.07 4.80
CA THR A 131 55.41 -8.44 6.23
C THR A 131 54.79 -9.83 6.44
N LYS A 132 53.79 -10.22 5.62
CA LYS A 132 53.25 -11.58 5.63
C LYS A 132 54.27 -12.63 5.17
N LEU A 133 55.07 -12.31 4.14
CA LEU A 133 56.18 -13.15 3.67
C LEU A 133 57.27 -13.27 4.73
N GLU A 134 57.61 -12.18 5.44
CA GLU A 134 58.57 -12.19 6.55
C GLU A 134 58.11 -13.06 7.73
N ILE A 135 56.81 -13.02 8.06
CA ILE A 135 56.23 -13.91 9.09
C ILE A 135 56.30 -15.39 8.63
N LEU A 136 56.03 -15.66 7.35
CA LEU A 136 56.13 -17.00 6.78
C LEU A 136 57.58 -17.52 6.76
N THR A 137 58.56 -16.70 6.39
CA THR A 137 59.99 -17.08 6.40
C THR A 137 60.47 -17.33 7.82
N LEU A 138 60.04 -16.51 8.79
CA LEU A 138 60.32 -16.74 10.20
C LEU A 138 59.74 -18.09 10.68
N ALA A 139 58.48 -18.39 10.33
CA ALA A 139 57.83 -19.66 10.68
C ALA A 139 58.56 -20.87 10.07
N LEU A 140 59.02 -20.76 8.82
CA LEU A 140 59.80 -21.82 8.14
C LEU A 140 61.19 -22.01 8.77
N LEU A 141 61.87 -20.93 9.15
CA LEU A 141 63.16 -20.99 9.86
C LEU A 141 63.03 -21.67 11.22
N VAL A 142 62.01 -21.29 12.00
CA VAL A 142 61.70 -21.94 13.28
C VAL A 142 61.30 -23.41 13.09
N GLY A 143 60.57 -23.75 12.02
CA GLY A 143 60.28 -25.14 11.68
C GLY A 143 61.53 -25.96 11.30
N SER A 144 62.47 -25.37 10.56
CA SER A 144 63.73 -26.01 10.15
C SER A 144 64.65 -26.38 11.33
N LEU A 145 64.55 -25.60 12.40
CA LEU A 145 65.21 -25.79 13.69
C LEU A 145 64.79 -27.09 14.38
N PHE A 146 63.50 -27.44 14.30
CA PHE A 146 62.96 -28.68 14.89
C PHE A 146 63.32 -29.94 14.10
N LEU A 147 63.63 -29.81 12.81
CA LEU A 147 63.93 -30.95 11.92
C LEU A 147 65.40 -31.38 11.92
N ASN A 148 66.33 -30.59 12.50
CA ASN A 148 67.79 -30.81 12.40
C ASN A 148 68.44 -31.34 13.69
N LEU A 149 67.71 -32.04 14.55
CA LEU A 149 68.25 -32.62 15.79
C LEU A 149 69.10 -33.89 15.60
N THR A 150 69.39 -34.31 14.36
CA THR A 150 70.28 -35.45 14.09
C THR A 150 71.71 -34.97 13.85
N PRO A 151 72.68 -35.29 14.73
CA PRO A 151 74.08 -34.94 14.51
C PRO A 151 74.61 -35.68 13.26
N TYR A 152 74.96 -34.94 12.20
CA TYR A 152 75.59 -35.48 10.98
C TYR A 152 77.09 -35.82 11.20
N TYR A 153 77.43 -36.36 12.37
CA TYR A 153 78.80 -36.73 12.74
C TYR A 153 79.18 -38.12 12.22
N GLY A 154 78.21 -38.94 11.81
CA GLY A 154 78.44 -40.31 11.36
C GLY A 154 79.21 -40.44 10.04
N ASN A 155 79.16 -39.42 9.17
CA ASN A 155 79.66 -39.53 7.79
C ASN A 155 81.05 -38.94 7.54
N ALA A 156 81.67 -38.30 8.55
CA ALA A 156 82.99 -37.67 8.39
C ALA A 156 84.09 -38.68 8.02
N LYS A 157 84.03 -39.91 8.56
CA LYS A 157 84.98 -40.98 8.23
C LYS A 157 84.83 -41.49 6.79
N VAL A 158 83.61 -41.50 6.25
CA VAL A 158 83.33 -41.97 4.88
C VAL A 158 83.83 -40.95 3.84
N ILE A 159 83.71 -39.66 4.15
CA ILE A 159 84.12 -38.56 3.25
C ILE A 159 85.64 -38.37 3.28
N ALA A 160 86.28 -38.50 4.46
CA ALA A 160 87.73 -38.40 4.61
C ALA A 160 88.50 -39.44 3.76
N GLY A 161 87.96 -40.66 3.65
CA GLY A 161 88.54 -41.72 2.83
C GLY A 161 88.50 -41.46 1.32
N ARG A 162 87.64 -40.57 0.82
CA ARG A 162 87.51 -40.26 -0.62
C ARG A 162 88.28 -39.04 -1.09
N LEU A 163 88.63 -38.12 -0.20
CA LEU A 163 89.18 -36.80 -0.55
C LEU A 163 90.61 -36.56 -0.04
N SER A 164 91.27 -37.56 0.54
CA SER A 164 92.65 -37.50 1.04
C SER A 164 92.92 -36.40 2.09
N PHE A 165 91.87 -35.86 2.71
CA PHE A 165 91.98 -34.95 3.85
C PHE A 165 91.97 -35.73 5.16
N SER A 166 92.72 -35.24 6.16
CA SER A 166 92.66 -35.84 7.49
C SER A 166 91.26 -35.72 8.06
N ALA A 167 90.79 -36.76 8.75
CA ALA A 167 89.47 -36.76 9.39
C ALA A 167 89.32 -35.60 10.39
N GLU A 168 90.42 -35.15 10.99
CA GLU A 168 90.49 -34.01 11.90
C GLU A 168 90.17 -32.69 11.19
N THR A 169 90.71 -32.47 9.98
CA THR A 169 90.50 -31.25 9.18
C THR A 169 89.05 -31.14 8.69
N LEU A 170 88.47 -32.25 8.23
CA LEU A 170 87.07 -32.27 7.82
C LEU A 170 86.14 -32.11 9.03
N ARG A 171 86.48 -32.69 10.18
CA ARG A 171 85.71 -32.52 11.43
C ARG A 171 85.74 -31.06 11.90
N THR A 172 86.89 -30.39 11.86
CA THR A 172 86.98 -28.97 12.19
C THR A 172 86.21 -28.11 11.18
N PHE A 173 86.34 -28.37 9.87
CA PHE A 173 85.59 -27.64 8.85
C PHE A 173 84.06 -27.78 9.03
N PHE A 174 83.56 -29.01 9.22
CA PHE A 174 82.14 -29.24 9.49
C PHE A 174 81.69 -28.59 10.80
N SER A 175 82.51 -28.62 11.86
CA SER A 175 82.17 -27.95 13.13
C SER A 175 82.06 -26.43 13.00
N VAL A 176 82.87 -25.79 12.15
CA VAL A 176 82.76 -24.35 11.86
C VAL A 176 81.50 -24.04 11.08
N LEU A 177 81.13 -24.87 10.10
CA LEU A 177 79.86 -24.70 9.37
C LEU A 177 78.64 -24.93 10.27
N GLU A 178 78.69 -25.89 11.19
CA GLU A 178 77.64 -26.08 12.19
C GLU A 178 77.53 -24.86 13.11
N PHE A 179 78.65 -24.30 13.54
CA PHE A 179 78.69 -23.11 14.38
C PHE A 179 78.09 -21.88 13.65
N LEU A 180 78.48 -21.64 12.40
CA LEU A 180 77.91 -20.55 11.58
C LEU A 180 76.42 -20.76 11.30
N ARG A 181 76.00 -22.00 11.03
CA ARG A 181 74.59 -22.37 10.87
C ARG A 181 73.79 -22.05 12.15
N ASN A 182 74.31 -22.44 13.32
CA ASN A 182 73.65 -22.19 14.60
C ASN A 182 73.54 -20.68 14.90
N ILE A 183 74.55 -19.88 14.53
CA ILE A 183 74.47 -18.41 14.63
C ILE A 183 73.39 -17.86 13.70
N ALA A 184 73.38 -18.25 12.42
CA ALA A 184 72.42 -17.75 11.43
C ALA A 184 70.97 -18.09 11.83
N ILE A 185 70.78 -19.28 12.38
CA ILE A 185 69.51 -19.77 12.92
C ILE A 185 68.98 -18.93 14.10
N VAL A 186 69.84 -18.27 14.86
CA VAL A 186 69.40 -17.39 15.96
C VAL A 186 69.25 -15.95 15.47
N VAL A 187 70.22 -15.46 14.70
CA VAL A 187 70.30 -14.05 14.28
C VAL A 187 69.23 -13.69 13.25
N ILE A 188 68.99 -14.54 12.24
CA ILE A 188 68.02 -14.23 11.18
C ILE A 188 66.59 -14.16 11.75
N PRO A 189 66.14 -15.10 12.60
CA PRO A 189 64.85 -14.98 13.27
C PRO A 189 64.73 -13.74 14.14
N LEU A 190 65.77 -13.36 14.89
CA LEU A 190 65.76 -12.14 15.71
C LEU A 190 65.63 -10.88 14.86
N MET A 191 66.32 -10.79 13.71
CA MET A 191 66.20 -9.66 12.78
C MET A 191 64.80 -9.59 12.15
N LEU A 192 64.23 -10.72 11.74
CA LEU A 192 62.86 -10.78 11.20
C LEU A 192 61.83 -10.43 12.27
N LEU A 193 62.00 -10.95 13.49
CA LEU A 193 61.11 -10.68 14.62
C LEU A 193 61.19 -9.21 15.03
N TRP A 194 62.35 -8.57 14.98
CA TRP A 194 62.50 -7.13 15.17
C TRP A 194 61.74 -6.32 14.11
N ASN A 195 61.87 -6.67 12.82
CA ASN A 195 61.12 -6.01 11.75
C ASN A 195 59.60 -6.21 11.88
N ILE A 196 59.18 -7.40 12.33
CA ILE A 196 57.77 -7.69 12.57
C ILE A 196 57.26 -6.89 13.78
N LEU A 197 57.98 -6.88 14.91
CA LEU A 197 57.59 -6.10 16.10
C LEU A 197 57.62 -4.59 15.84
N ALA A 198 58.53 -4.10 15.01
CA ALA A 198 58.58 -2.69 14.59
C ALA A 198 57.37 -2.29 13.71
N ASN A 199 56.71 -3.26 13.08
CA ASN A 199 55.60 -3.03 12.13
C ASN A 199 54.24 -3.56 12.62
N ILE A 200 54.21 -4.45 13.61
CA ILE A 200 52.99 -4.93 14.26
C ILE A 200 52.66 -3.97 15.41
N GLU A 201 51.60 -3.20 15.22
CA GLU A 201 50.97 -2.46 16.30
C GLU A 201 49.63 -3.09 16.64
N PHE A 202 49.35 -3.28 17.94
CA PHE A 202 48.13 -3.90 18.44
C PHE A 202 46.89 -3.11 18.00
N SER A 203 46.17 -3.69 17.06
CA SER A 203 45.13 -3.06 16.23
C SER A 203 43.74 -2.94 16.88
N LYS A 204 43.67 -2.92 18.21
CA LYS A 204 42.40 -2.67 18.90
C LYS A 204 42.39 -1.24 19.41
N ILE A 205 41.43 -0.46 18.90
CA ILE A 205 40.63 0.58 19.56
C ILE A 205 40.51 1.84 18.66
N SER A 206 39.28 2.32 18.50
CA SER A 206 38.86 3.67 18.09
C SER A 206 39.34 4.73 19.11
N LEU A 207 40.66 4.78 19.37
CA LEU A 207 41.25 5.42 20.56
C LEU A 207 41.10 6.92 20.60
N LEU A 208 41.07 7.62 19.48
CA LEU A 208 41.04 9.08 19.48
C LEU A 208 39.88 9.63 20.31
N SER A 209 38.64 9.18 20.06
CA SER A 209 37.48 9.66 20.81
C SER A 209 37.46 9.17 22.26
N LYS A 210 37.89 7.94 22.56
CA LYS A 210 37.96 7.40 23.94
C LYS A 210 39.11 7.96 24.77
N TYR A 211 40.27 8.19 24.15
CA TYR A 211 41.49 8.73 24.77
C TYR A 211 41.34 10.22 25.02
N VAL A 212 40.83 10.97 24.03
CA VAL A 212 40.45 12.37 24.23
C VAL A 212 39.40 12.46 25.35
N LYS A 213 38.34 11.64 25.34
CA LYS A 213 37.34 11.61 26.44
C LYS A 213 37.94 11.25 27.82
N ALA A 214 38.91 10.33 27.89
CA ALA A 214 39.53 9.89 29.15
C ALA A 214 40.59 10.87 29.67
N GLU A 215 41.35 11.54 28.81
CA GLU A 215 42.27 12.62 29.21
C GLU A 215 41.50 13.90 29.58
N LEU A 216 40.36 14.16 28.94
CA LEU A 216 39.50 15.32 29.21
C LEU A 216 38.79 15.28 30.55
N SER A 217 38.55 14.10 31.11
CA SER A 217 38.03 13.98 32.47
C SER A 217 39.06 14.35 33.55
N LEU A 218 40.33 14.58 33.16
CA LEU A 218 41.44 14.84 34.08
C LEU A 218 42.10 16.21 33.89
N ALA A 219 41.86 16.94 32.78
CA ALA A 219 42.50 18.23 32.50
C ALA A 219 41.50 19.28 31.98
N GLY A 220 41.55 20.48 32.56
CA GLY A 220 40.82 21.68 32.13
C GLY A 220 41.42 22.38 30.91
N ASP A 221 42.42 21.79 30.25
CA ASP A 221 43.16 22.43 29.17
C ASP A 221 42.41 22.43 27.83
N ASP A 222 42.68 23.44 27.01
CA ASP A 222 42.19 23.55 25.63
C ASP A 222 42.84 22.47 24.75
N LEU A 223 42.02 21.56 24.21
CA LEU A 223 42.48 20.51 23.29
C LEU A 223 43.22 21.08 22.07
N PHE A 224 42.82 22.27 21.61
CA PHE A 224 43.47 22.91 20.48
C PHE A 224 44.92 23.22 20.77
N GLU A 225 45.25 23.69 21.98
CA GLU A 225 46.63 23.96 22.37
C GLU A 225 47.41 22.67 22.54
N LYS A 226 46.83 21.67 23.21
CA LYS A 226 47.48 20.38 23.47
C LYS A 226 47.86 19.63 22.19
N TYR A 227 47.03 19.72 21.15
CA TYR A 227 47.27 19.04 19.86
C TYR A 227 47.69 20.00 18.73
N ALA A 228 48.00 21.26 19.02
CA ALA A 228 48.38 22.24 17.99
C ALA A 228 49.59 21.78 17.15
N ASP A 229 50.64 21.26 17.81
CA ASP A 229 51.84 20.78 17.12
C ASP A 229 51.59 19.55 16.26
N GLU A 230 50.70 18.67 16.73
CA GLU A 230 50.28 17.48 16.01
C GLU A 230 49.46 17.84 14.76
N MET A 231 48.53 18.77 14.92
CA MET A 231 47.76 19.35 13.81
C MET A 231 48.66 20.00 12.78
N ARG A 232 49.62 20.80 13.23
CA ARG A 232 50.62 21.39 12.36
C ARG A 232 51.39 20.34 11.58
N TYR A 233 51.88 19.29 12.24
CA TYR A 233 52.60 18.20 11.58
C TYR A 233 51.76 17.51 10.50
N ILE A 234 50.49 17.18 10.83
CA ILE A 234 49.56 16.53 9.90
C ILE A 234 49.33 17.39 8.66
N PHE A 235 49.01 18.66 8.87
CA PHE A 235 48.72 19.59 7.80
C PHE A 235 49.98 19.83 6.94
N GLU A 236 51.15 20.13 7.54
CA GLU A 236 52.41 20.34 6.82
C GLU A 236 52.82 19.13 5.96
N ARG A 237 52.56 17.89 6.40
CA ARG A 237 52.93 16.66 5.68
C ARG A 237 51.86 16.12 4.74
N SER A 238 50.62 16.58 4.85
CA SER A 238 49.49 16.11 4.03
C SER A 238 49.70 16.32 2.52
N LYS A 239 50.46 17.37 2.13
CA LYS A 239 50.50 17.97 0.78
C LYS A 239 49.14 18.46 0.27
N LYS A 240 48.27 18.82 1.20
CA LYS A 240 47.00 19.48 0.96
C LYS A 240 47.15 20.95 1.34
N ARG A 241 46.25 21.79 0.88
CA ARG A 241 46.27 23.24 1.18
C ARG A 241 44.89 23.84 1.41
N ILE A 242 43.82 23.10 1.12
CA ILE A 242 42.45 23.57 1.27
C ILE A 242 41.72 22.64 2.24
N LEU A 243 41.06 23.22 3.24
CA LEU A 243 40.19 22.50 4.15
C LEU A 243 38.75 22.99 3.97
N VAL A 244 37.88 22.11 3.49
CA VAL A 244 36.44 22.38 3.36
C VAL A 244 35.71 21.84 4.58
N ILE A 245 34.95 22.69 5.25
CA ILE A 245 34.22 22.39 6.48
C ILE A 245 32.72 22.57 6.21
N GLU A 246 31.96 21.50 6.38
CA GLU A 246 30.50 21.45 6.16
C GLU A 246 29.75 21.15 7.47
N ASP A 247 28.48 21.59 7.52
CA ASP A 247 27.53 21.36 8.63
C ASP A 247 27.98 21.93 10.00
N LEU A 248 28.95 22.86 10.00
CA LEU A 248 29.44 23.49 11.23
C LEU A 248 28.40 24.46 11.83
N ASP A 249 27.49 24.98 11.01
CA ASP A 249 26.40 25.88 11.40
C ASP A 249 25.25 25.19 12.14
N ARG A 250 25.29 23.86 12.32
CA ARG A 250 24.39 23.11 13.21
C ARG A 250 24.76 23.28 14.68
N PHE A 251 26.00 23.67 14.96
CA PHE A 251 26.45 24.01 16.30
C PHE A 251 26.21 25.50 16.50
N GLU A 252 25.38 25.86 17.48
CA GLU A 252 25.08 27.26 17.80
C GLU A 252 26.24 27.97 18.53
N ASP A 253 27.33 27.24 18.80
CA ASP A 253 28.49 27.75 19.52
C ASP A 253 29.58 28.32 18.58
N LEU A 254 29.78 29.64 18.65
CA LEU A 254 30.82 30.37 17.92
C LEU A 254 32.25 30.07 18.41
N SER A 255 32.42 29.38 19.55
CA SER A 255 33.74 29.02 20.09
C SER A 255 34.55 28.16 19.11
N ILE A 256 33.89 27.26 18.37
CA ILE A 256 34.54 26.37 17.39
C ILE A 256 35.14 27.19 16.24
N PHE A 257 34.44 28.22 15.78
CA PHE A 257 34.93 29.11 14.72
C PHE A 257 36.19 29.85 15.17
N THR A 258 36.17 30.40 16.37
CA THR A 258 37.34 31.08 16.96
C THR A 258 38.56 30.17 16.95
N LYS A 259 38.38 28.91 17.36
CA LYS A 259 39.47 27.92 17.39
C LYS A 259 39.95 27.49 16.00
N LEU A 260 39.05 27.39 15.01
CA LEU A 260 39.42 27.13 13.62
C LEU A 260 40.21 28.28 13.00
N ARG A 261 39.86 29.53 13.32
CA ARG A 261 40.63 30.71 12.89
C ARG A 261 42.00 30.76 13.55
N GLU A 262 42.10 30.47 14.85
CA GLU A 262 43.39 30.33 15.56
C GLU A 262 44.27 29.26 14.90
N LEU A 263 43.70 28.10 14.54
CA LEU A 263 44.42 27.04 13.83
C LEU A 263 44.92 27.50 12.47
N ASN A 264 44.08 28.16 11.67
CA ASN A 264 44.48 28.65 10.35
C ASN A 264 45.64 29.67 10.46
N ILE A 265 45.56 30.63 11.38
CA ILE A 265 46.64 31.59 11.67
C ILE A 265 47.95 30.86 12.01
N LYS A 266 47.89 29.83 12.88
CA LYS A 266 49.07 29.04 13.26
C LYS A 266 49.69 28.27 12.09
N LEU A 267 48.86 27.72 11.19
CA LEU A 267 49.32 27.00 9.99
C LEU A 267 50.01 27.95 9.01
N ASN A 268 49.51 29.18 8.86
CA ASN A 268 50.03 30.19 7.94
C ASN A 268 51.18 31.05 8.50
N ALA A 269 51.46 30.99 9.80
CA ALA A 269 52.47 31.84 10.47
C ALA A 269 53.89 31.78 9.85
N LYS A 270 54.33 30.60 9.37
CA LYS A 270 55.66 30.44 8.72
C LYS A 270 55.75 31.21 7.39
N ARG A 271 54.63 31.41 6.69
CA ARG A 271 54.56 32.17 5.43
C ARG A 271 54.83 33.65 5.67
N VAL A 272 54.22 34.20 6.71
CA VAL A 272 54.43 35.60 7.14
C VAL A 272 55.89 35.87 7.50
N SER A 273 56.60 34.85 7.98
CA SER A 273 58.03 34.92 8.32
C SER A 273 58.98 34.68 7.12
N GLY A 274 58.46 34.63 5.88
CA GLY A 274 59.26 34.47 4.66
C GLY A 274 59.81 33.06 4.42
N GLN A 275 59.37 32.06 5.19
CA GLN A 275 59.75 30.65 4.96
C GLN A 275 58.83 30.01 3.92
N LYS A 276 59.40 29.12 3.10
CA LYS A 276 58.66 28.40 2.04
C LYS A 276 57.69 27.39 2.67
N SER A 277 56.46 27.81 2.96
CA SER A 277 55.39 26.96 3.50
C SER A 277 54.14 26.98 2.60
N MET A 278 53.32 25.94 2.69
CA MET A 278 52.02 25.92 2.01
C MET A 278 51.07 26.97 2.62
N HIS A 279 50.31 27.65 1.77
CA HIS A 279 49.22 28.55 2.19
C HIS A 279 47.95 27.74 2.42
N TRP A 280 47.47 27.74 3.66
CA TRP A 280 46.27 27.02 4.07
C TRP A 280 45.04 27.91 4.01
N GLN A 281 44.06 27.50 3.21
CA GLN A 281 42.79 28.19 3.07
C GLN A 281 41.64 27.33 3.59
N PHE A 282 40.84 27.89 4.51
CA PHE A 282 39.71 27.20 5.10
C PHE A 282 38.42 27.70 4.44
N VAL A 283 37.63 26.79 3.89
CA VAL A 283 36.36 27.07 3.20
C VAL A 283 35.21 26.54 4.06
N TYR A 284 34.36 27.44 4.53
CA TYR A 284 33.27 27.15 5.46
C TYR A 284 31.94 27.20 4.74
N LEU A 285 31.17 26.12 4.74
CA LEU A 285 29.80 26.10 4.20
C LEU A 285 28.81 26.37 5.35
N ILE A 286 28.20 27.55 5.36
CA ILE A 286 27.39 28.03 6.48
C ILE A 286 26.03 28.58 6.04
N ARG A 287 25.07 28.63 6.98
CA ARG A 287 23.81 29.38 6.83
C ARG A 287 24.01 30.88 7.04
N ASP A 288 23.22 31.68 6.32
CA ASP A 288 23.25 33.15 6.45
C ASP A 288 22.91 33.65 7.87
N THR A 289 22.08 32.91 8.59
CA THR A 289 21.54 33.24 9.92
C THR A 289 22.40 32.74 11.07
N MET A 290 23.58 32.17 10.78
CA MET A 290 24.40 31.51 11.79
C MET A 290 25.07 32.49 12.77
N PHE A 291 25.42 33.69 12.32
CA PHE A 291 25.92 34.76 13.18
C PHE A 291 24.76 35.68 13.59
N THR A 292 24.60 35.90 14.88
CA THR A 292 23.58 36.83 15.43
C THR A 292 23.97 38.29 15.21
N ASP A 293 25.25 38.63 15.37
CA ASP A 293 25.79 39.95 15.03
C ASP A 293 26.38 39.95 13.60
N PRO A 294 25.84 40.76 12.67
CA PRO A 294 26.39 40.92 11.32
C PRO A 294 27.86 41.37 11.30
N LEU A 295 28.32 42.11 12.33
CA LEU A 295 29.71 42.59 12.40
C LEU A 295 30.69 41.46 12.74
N GLU A 296 30.30 40.49 13.56
CA GLU A 296 31.13 39.32 13.87
C GLU A 296 31.39 38.48 12.61
N ARG A 297 30.36 38.32 11.77
CA ARG A 297 30.46 37.60 10.49
C ARG A 297 31.56 38.20 9.59
N VAL A 298 31.58 39.52 9.43
CA VAL A 298 32.53 40.21 8.54
C VAL A 298 33.93 40.30 9.15
N LYS A 299 34.06 40.28 10.49
CA LYS A 299 35.36 40.21 11.17
C LYS A 299 36.00 38.83 11.07
N PHE A 300 35.20 37.78 10.95
CA PHE A 300 35.69 36.40 10.97
C PHE A 300 36.18 35.91 9.60
N PHE A 301 35.49 36.25 8.52
CA PHE A 301 35.84 35.79 7.17
C PHE A 301 36.58 36.87 6.39
N ASP A 302 37.62 36.46 5.67
CA ASP A 302 38.37 37.36 4.80
C ASP A 302 37.63 37.53 3.46
N LEU A 303 36.81 36.54 3.07
CA LEU A 303 35.90 36.59 1.92
C LEU A 303 34.59 35.85 2.23
N ILE A 304 33.46 36.44 1.81
CA ILE A 304 32.13 35.79 1.87
C ILE A 304 31.57 35.70 0.45
N ILE A 305 31.35 34.48 -0.02
CA ILE A 305 30.76 34.15 -1.32
C ILE A 305 29.29 33.77 -1.09
N PRO A 306 28.32 34.61 -1.49
CA PRO A 306 26.90 34.28 -1.33
C PRO A 306 26.46 33.26 -2.39
N VAL A 307 25.69 32.27 -1.96
CA VAL A 307 25.08 31.25 -2.81
C VAL A 307 23.61 31.60 -3.03
N VAL A 308 23.30 31.95 -4.28
CA VAL A 308 21.92 32.14 -4.73
C VAL A 308 21.20 30.79 -4.67
N PRO A 309 20.08 30.68 -3.92
CA PRO A 309 19.40 29.41 -3.73
C PRO A 309 18.79 28.90 -5.03
N TYR A 310 19.03 27.62 -5.34
CA TYR A 310 18.48 26.97 -6.53
C TYR A 310 16.94 26.95 -6.54
N ILE A 311 16.35 26.87 -5.35
CA ILE A 311 14.91 27.03 -5.12
C ILE A 311 14.67 27.92 -3.90
N SER A 312 13.64 28.74 -3.98
CA SER A 312 13.17 29.69 -2.97
C SER A 312 11.67 29.84 -3.14
N THR A 313 10.97 30.45 -2.18
CA THR A 313 9.53 30.72 -2.32
C THR A 313 9.18 31.55 -3.57
N GLY A 314 10.10 32.37 -4.06
CA GLY A 314 9.90 33.20 -5.26
C GLY A 314 10.03 32.46 -6.61
N ASN A 315 10.65 31.28 -6.65
CA ASN A 315 10.85 30.51 -7.90
C ASN A 315 10.47 29.02 -7.79
N SER A 316 10.01 28.57 -6.61
CA SER A 316 9.56 27.21 -6.34
C SER A 316 8.39 26.82 -7.23
N TYR A 317 7.45 27.74 -7.49
CA TYR A 317 6.32 27.54 -8.39
C TYR A 317 6.75 27.01 -9.78
N GLU A 318 7.70 27.67 -10.45
CA GLU A 318 8.19 27.25 -11.77
C GLU A 318 8.86 25.87 -11.71
N LYS A 319 9.61 25.60 -10.62
CA LYS A 319 10.25 24.29 -10.41
C LYS A 319 9.23 23.18 -10.17
N ILE A 320 8.18 23.44 -9.39
CA ILE A 320 7.07 22.52 -9.16
C ILE A 320 6.38 22.20 -10.49
N ARG A 321 6.07 23.21 -11.32
CA ARG A 321 5.46 22.97 -12.65
C ARG A 321 6.37 22.18 -13.59
N THR A 322 7.67 22.38 -13.49
CA THR A 322 8.65 21.61 -14.28
C THR A 322 8.71 20.15 -13.82
N MET A 323 8.67 19.89 -12.50
CA MET A 323 8.72 18.53 -11.95
C MET A 323 7.39 17.77 -12.04
N PHE A 324 6.27 18.50 -12.01
CA PHE A 324 4.91 17.94 -12.01
C PHE A 324 4.10 18.53 -13.17
N PRO A 325 4.22 18.00 -14.40
CA PRO A 325 3.66 18.64 -15.59
C PRO A 325 2.14 18.78 -15.60
N LYS A 326 1.43 17.92 -14.87
CA LYS A 326 -0.04 17.91 -14.77
C LYS A 326 -0.58 18.79 -13.63
N VAL A 327 0.27 19.45 -12.86
CA VAL A 327 -0.16 20.30 -11.73
C VAL A 327 -0.84 21.58 -12.24
N SER A 328 -1.94 21.98 -11.59
CA SER A 328 -2.61 23.25 -11.85
C SER A 328 -1.77 24.42 -11.36
N PHE A 329 -2.01 25.59 -11.97
CA PHE A 329 -1.43 26.86 -11.53
C PHE A 329 -1.65 27.10 -10.03
N ARG A 330 -2.87 26.81 -9.55
CA ARG A 330 -3.28 27.09 -8.18
C ARG A 330 -2.53 26.21 -7.18
N LEU A 331 -2.50 24.89 -7.41
CA LEU A 331 -1.79 23.98 -6.52
C LEU A 331 -0.29 24.27 -6.48
N ALA A 332 0.33 24.53 -7.64
CA ALA A 332 1.74 24.88 -7.70
C ALA A 332 2.06 26.18 -6.95
N THR A 333 1.16 27.17 -6.98
CA THR A 333 1.32 28.42 -6.25
C THR A 333 1.24 28.17 -4.73
N ILE A 334 0.20 27.45 -4.29
CA ILE A 334 0.02 27.11 -2.87
C ILE A 334 1.24 26.35 -2.34
N LEU A 335 1.67 25.28 -3.03
CA LEU A 335 2.82 24.49 -2.60
C LEU A 335 4.13 25.30 -2.66
N GLY A 336 4.25 26.22 -3.63
CA GLY A 336 5.43 27.07 -3.80
C GLY A 336 5.70 28.00 -2.61
N GLU A 337 4.65 28.42 -1.88
CA GLU A 337 4.79 29.24 -0.67
C GLU A 337 5.46 28.48 0.49
N TYR A 338 5.32 27.16 0.52
CA TYR A 338 5.83 26.30 1.60
C TYR A 338 7.11 25.56 1.23
N ILE A 339 7.36 25.30 -0.05
CA ILE A 339 8.51 24.52 -0.51
C ILE A 339 9.63 25.45 -0.96
N SER A 340 10.58 25.71 -0.06
CA SER A 340 11.78 26.51 -0.32
C SER A 340 13.08 25.69 -0.37
N ASP A 341 13.00 24.37 -0.23
CA ASP A 341 14.16 23.47 -0.22
C ASP A 341 14.07 22.44 -1.36
N TYR A 342 15.16 22.27 -2.11
CA TYR A 342 15.16 21.41 -3.30
C TYR A 342 15.15 19.93 -2.93
N ARG A 343 15.81 19.54 -1.83
CA ARG A 343 15.79 18.15 -1.36
C ARG A 343 14.37 17.76 -0.91
N LEU A 344 13.66 18.68 -0.27
CA LEU A 344 12.26 18.48 0.09
C LEU A 344 11.40 18.29 -1.17
N LEU A 345 11.52 19.19 -2.15
CA LEU A 345 10.79 19.07 -3.42
C LEU A 345 11.12 17.76 -4.15
N GLN A 346 12.40 17.38 -4.19
CA GLN A 346 12.85 16.12 -4.79
C GLN A 346 12.29 14.90 -4.06
N ASN A 347 12.19 14.95 -2.72
CA ASN A 347 11.60 13.86 -1.96
C ASN A 347 10.08 13.76 -2.20
N ILE A 348 9.38 14.90 -2.26
CA ILE A 348 7.97 14.96 -2.67
C ILE A 348 7.80 14.32 -4.05
N LYS A 349 8.66 14.64 -5.02
CA LYS A 349 8.63 14.03 -6.36
C LYS A 349 8.84 12.51 -6.30
N ASN A 350 9.85 12.06 -5.55
CA ASN A 350 10.16 10.64 -5.42
C ASN A 350 9.00 9.84 -4.82
N GLU A 351 8.43 10.35 -3.72
CA GLU A 351 7.27 9.73 -3.10
C GLU A 351 6.07 9.80 -4.03
N PHE A 352 5.77 10.96 -4.62
CA PHE A 352 4.67 11.11 -5.55
C PHE A 352 4.75 10.10 -6.71
N GLU A 353 5.90 9.98 -7.37
CA GLU A 353 6.10 8.99 -8.44
C GLU A 353 5.91 7.55 -7.94
N PHE A 354 6.42 7.25 -6.74
CA PHE A 354 6.21 5.94 -6.12
C PHE A 354 4.73 5.65 -5.94
N TYR A 355 4.00 6.54 -5.26
CA TYR A 355 2.58 6.36 -5.03
C TYR A 355 1.81 6.32 -6.36
N TYR A 356 2.02 7.29 -7.26
CA TYR A 356 1.29 7.39 -8.52
C TYR A 356 1.42 6.13 -9.40
N ASN A 357 2.59 5.48 -9.43
CA ASN A 357 2.81 4.26 -10.21
C ASN A 357 2.01 3.03 -9.74
N PHE A 358 1.56 3.00 -8.49
CA PHE A 358 0.75 1.90 -7.94
C PHE A 358 -0.72 2.32 -7.71
N SER A 359 -1.07 3.56 -8.04
CA SER A 359 -2.44 4.06 -7.91
C SER A 359 -3.26 3.66 -9.14
N GLU A 360 -4.42 3.03 -8.92
CA GLU A 360 -5.43 2.81 -9.96
C GLU A 360 -6.27 4.08 -10.24
N PHE A 361 -6.09 5.14 -9.45
CA PHE A 361 -6.85 6.39 -9.57
C PHE A 361 -6.08 7.48 -10.33
N ASP A 362 -6.75 8.11 -11.30
CA ASP A 362 -6.28 9.33 -11.98
C ASP A 362 -6.57 10.60 -11.16
N LYS A 363 -6.16 10.59 -9.88
CA LYS A 363 -6.28 11.72 -8.93
C LYS A 363 -4.92 12.36 -8.67
N TYR A 364 -4.35 12.96 -9.73
CA TYR A 364 -2.98 13.48 -9.74
C TYR A 364 -2.75 14.58 -8.69
N GLU A 365 -3.64 15.58 -8.64
CA GLU A 365 -3.47 16.74 -7.77
C GLU A 365 -3.76 16.43 -6.31
N GLU A 366 -4.74 15.58 -6.02
CA GLU A 366 -5.05 15.15 -4.67
C GLU A 366 -3.93 14.31 -4.08
N LEU A 367 -3.36 13.40 -4.86
CA LEU A 367 -2.19 12.64 -4.43
C LEU A 367 -0.99 13.57 -4.20
N LEU A 368 -0.70 14.47 -5.14
CA LEU A 368 0.40 15.42 -4.98
C LEU A 368 0.23 16.28 -3.73
N SER A 369 -0.99 16.70 -3.43
CA SER A 369 -1.31 17.51 -2.25
C SER A 369 -1.09 16.74 -0.96
N LEU A 370 -1.52 15.47 -0.90
CA LEU A 370 -1.33 14.61 0.27
C LEU A 370 0.15 14.26 0.50
N ILE A 371 0.90 13.95 -0.56
CA ILE A 371 2.34 13.66 -0.45
C ILE A 371 3.13 14.92 -0.09
N SER A 372 2.74 16.08 -0.61
CA SER A 372 3.34 17.36 -0.20
C SER A 372 3.04 17.66 1.27
N PHE A 373 1.80 17.46 1.72
CA PHE A 373 1.42 17.63 3.12
C PHE A 373 2.18 16.66 4.04
N LYS A 374 2.34 15.39 3.63
CA LYS A 374 3.15 14.38 4.35
C LYS A 374 4.59 14.83 4.56
N ASN A 375 5.21 15.40 3.53
CA ASN A 375 6.59 15.83 3.56
C ASN A 375 6.81 17.12 4.36
N LEU A 376 5.84 18.04 4.31
CA LEU A 376 5.89 19.32 5.03
C LEU A 376 5.53 19.17 6.52
N PHE A 377 4.55 18.32 6.83
CA PHE A 377 3.99 18.13 8.17
C PHE A 377 3.87 16.64 8.53
N PRO A 378 4.98 15.90 8.67
CA PRO A 378 4.97 14.44 8.85
C PRO A 378 4.22 13.98 10.10
N ALA A 379 4.33 14.71 11.22
CA ALA A 379 3.62 14.38 12.45
C ALA A 379 2.10 14.56 12.33
N GLU A 380 1.63 15.62 11.66
CA GLU A 380 0.20 15.81 11.40
C GLU A 380 -0.32 14.77 10.40
N PHE A 381 0.48 14.43 9.39
CA PHE A 381 0.13 13.41 8.42
C PHE A 381 0.00 12.02 9.05
N ASP A 382 0.86 11.67 10.02
CA ASP A 382 0.77 10.39 10.73
C ASP A 382 -0.57 10.20 11.45
N VAL A 383 -1.10 11.28 12.04
CA VAL A 383 -2.44 11.27 12.64
C VAL A 383 -3.53 11.17 11.56
N LEU A 384 -3.35 11.90 10.45
CA LEU A 384 -4.28 11.95 9.32
C LEU A 384 -4.41 10.61 8.59
N GLN A 385 -3.32 9.90 8.31
CA GLN A 385 -3.35 8.60 7.60
C GLN A 385 -4.13 7.52 8.36
N ASN A 386 -4.20 7.67 9.69
CA ASN A 386 -4.96 6.80 10.59
C ASN A 386 -6.45 7.23 10.72
N GLY A 387 -6.92 8.19 9.92
CA GLY A 387 -8.29 8.69 9.98
C GLY A 387 -8.62 9.47 11.25
N LYS A 388 -7.60 10.04 11.90
CA LYS A 388 -7.72 10.81 13.14
C LYS A 388 -7.29 12.27 12.91
N GLY A 389 -7.45 13.09 13.93
CA GLY A 389 -6.99 14.48 13.94
C GLY A 389 -7.97 15.46 13.30
N ILE A 390 -7.48 16.67 13.04
CA ILE A 390 -8.29 17.82 12.65
C ILE A 390 -9.05 17.57 11.34
N LEU A 391 -8.41 16.96 10.33
CA LEU A 391 -9.08 16.65 9.06
C LEU A 391 -10.22 15.64 9.24
N ALA A 392 -10.07 14.66 10.13
CA ALA A 392 -11.12 13.69 10.41
C ALA A 392 -12.33 14.36 11.08
N GLU A 393 -12.10 15.29 12.01
CA GLU A 393 -13.17 16.09 12.63
C GLU A 393 -13.87 17.01 11.61
N ILE A 394 -13.12 17.62 10.70
CA ILE A 394 -13.67 18.42 9.58
C ILE A 394 -14.55 17.55 8.69
N VAL A 395 -14.07 16.36 8.28
CA VAL A 395 -14.83 15.43 7.45
C VAL A 395 -16.09 14.94 8.16
N LYS A 396 -16.00 14.62 9.46
CA LYS A 396 -17.15 14.19 10.27
C LYS A 396 -18.17 15.32 10.42
N GLY A 397 -17.71 16.53 10.71
CA GLY A 397 -18.54 17.74 10.78
C GLY A 397 -19.25 18.01 9.45
N ALA A 398 -18.52 18.03 8.34
CA ALA A 398 -19.07 18.25 7.01
C ALA A 398 -20.14 17.21 6.63
N LYS A 399 -19.90 15.92 6.95
CA LYS A 399 -20.90 14.86 6.73
C LYS A 399 -22.13 15.04 7.61
N ARG A 400 -21.95 15.43 8.88
CA ARG A 400 -23.05 15.71 9.81
C ARG A 400 -23.89 16.89 9.31
N ASP A 401 -23.25 18.01 8.97
CA ASP A 401 -23.95 19.21 8.49
C ASP A 401 -24.73 18.93 7.20
N ALA A 402 -24.16 18.14 6.28
CA ALA A 402 -24.86 17.68 5.08
C ALA A 402 -26.07 16.78 5.43
N THR A 403 -25.91 15.88 6.40
CA THR A 403 -26.99 15.00 6.87
C THR A 403 -28.13 15.79 7.52
N ASP A 404 -27.79 16.70 8.43
CA ASP A 404 -28.75 17.56 9.13
C ASP A 404 -29.52 18.44 8.14
N THR A 405 -28.83 19.00 7.14
CA THR A 405 -29.45 19.77 6.04
C THR A 405 -30.40 18.90 5.21
N ILE A 406 -30.01 17.66 4.88
CA ILE A 406 -30.87 16.73 4.13
C ILE A 406 -32.12 16.37 4.94
N ILE A 407 -31.99 16.09 6.24
CA ILE A 407 -33.12 15.79 7.12
C ILE A 407 -34.09 16.96 7.15
N GLN A 408 -33.59 18.19 7.30
CA GLN A 408 -34.43 19.39 7.29
C GLN A 408 -35.15 19.59 5.96
N LEU A 409 -34.45 19.43 4.83
CA LEU A 409 -35.07 19.49 3.49
C LEU A 409 -36.11 18.38 3.27
N GLN A 410 -35.91 17.19 3.82
CA GLN A 410 -36.89 16.10 3.77
C GLN A 410 -38.13 16.41 4.60
N HIS A 411 -37.97 17.02 5.78
CA HIS A 411 -39.07 17.49 6.60
C HIS A 411 -39.88 18.58 5.88
N ASP A 412 -39.22 19.59 5.31
CA ASP A 412 -39.88 20.66 4.53
C ASP A 412 -40.65 20.07 3.33
N LYS A 413 -40.10 19.03 2.68
CA LYS A 413 -40.79 18.30 1.61
C LYS A 413 -42.03 17.57 2.12
N GLN A 414 -41.95 16.92 3.28
CA GLN A 414 -43.09 16.24 3.90
C GLN A 414 -44.20 17.24 4.26
N GLU A 415 -43.88 18.38 4.87
CA GLU A 415 -44.88 19.41 5.18
C GLU A 415 -45.59 19.93 3.93
N ILE A 416 -44.86 20.20 2.84
CA ILE A 416 -45.46 20.63 1.57
C ILE A 416 -46.34 19.52 0.98
N THR A 417 -45.93 18.26 1.10
CA THR A 417 -46.70 17.11 0.60
C THR A 417 -47.98 16.88 1.40
N LEU A 418 -47.91 17.03 2.73
CA LEU A 418 -49.07 16.99 3.62
C LEU A 418 -50.03 18.14 3.33
N LYS A 419 -49.50 19.35 3.15
CA LYS A 419 -50.29 20.52 2.75
C LYS A 419 -50.97 20.32 1.39
N ASN A 420 -50.31 19.69 0.42
CA ASN A 420 -50.92 19.30 -0.85
C ASN A 420 -52.05 18.29 -0.66
N TRP A 421 -51.85 17.28 0.20
CA TRP A 421 -52.86 16.25 0.48
C TRP A 421 -54.09 16.82 1.20
N ASP A 422 -53.89 17.66 2.22
CA ASP A 422 -54.98 18.32 2.95
C ASP A 422 -55.80 19.24 2.06
N ILE A 423 -55.15 20.03 1.18
CA ILE A 423 -55.86 20.95 0.30
C ILE A 423 -56.58 20.19 -0.82
N ASN A 424 -56.01 19.13 -1.39
CA ASN A 424 -56.68 18.29 -2.40
C ASN A 424 -57.92 17.58 -1.86
N ASN A 425 -57.94 17.23 -0.57
CA ASN A 425 -59.09 16.55 0.04
C ASN A 425 -60.14 17.52 0.61
N ASN A 426 -59.77 18.76 0.95
CA ASN A 426 -60.64 19.70 1.67
C ASN A 426 -60.90 21.05 0.94
N GLY A 427 -60.36 21.30 -0.25
CA GLY A 427 -60.56 22.58 -0.99
C GLY A 427 -60.46 22.48 -2.51
N ASN A 428 -60.99 23.48 -3.23
CA ASN A 428 -60.84 23.64 -4.68
C ASN A 428 -59.59 24.50 -4.98
N LEU A 429 -58.52 23.89 -5.49
CA LEU A 429 -57.33 24.60 -5.98
C LEU A 429 -57.48 25.00 -7.45
N THR A 430 -56.79 26.08 -7.84
CA THR A 430 -56.52 26.35 -9.26
C THR A 430 -55.28 25.57 -9.74
N ASP A 431 -55.25 25.14 -11.00
CA ASP A 431 -54.12 24.39 -11.60
C ASP A 431 -52.76 25.06 -11.36
N LYS A 432 -52.76 26.40 -11.28
CA LYS A 432 -51.58 27.24 -11.05
C LYS A 432 -50.99 27.10 -9.64
N GLU A 433 -51.81 26.81 -8.63
CA GLU A 433 -51.36 26.62 -7.25
C GLU A 433 -50.77 25.22 -7.05
N LEU A 434 -51.36 24.21 -7.70
CA LEU A 434 -50.82 22.85 -7.77
C LEU A 434 -49.45 22.82 -8.47
N GLU A 435 -49.33 23.54 -9.59
CA GLU A 435 -48.07 23.67 -10.32
C GLU A 435 -46.97 24.34 -9.46
N ASN A 436 -47.33 25.37 -8.69
CA ASN A 436 -46.39 26.07 -7.81
C ASN A 436 -45.88 25.16 -6.67
N LEU A 437 -46.75 24.35 -6.08
CA LEU A 437 -46.38 23.40 -5.01
C LEU A 437 -45.52 22.25 -5.56
N ALA A 438 -45.84 21.72 -6.75
CA ALA A 438 -45.02 20.72 -7.43
C ALA A 438 -43.61 21.26 -7.77
N ASN A 439 -43.52 22.52 -8.23
CA ASN A 439 -42.25 23.19 -8.49
C ASN A 439 -41.40 23.33 -7.22
N ARG A 440 -42.00 23.66 -6.08
CA ARG A 440 -41.29 23.74 -4.78
C ARG A 440 -40.72 22.39 -4.35
N VAL A 441 -41.48 21.29 -4.47
CA VAL A 441 -40.99 19.94 -4.19
C VAL A 441 -39.80 19.59 -5.09
N LYS A 442 -39.90 19.90 -6.39
CA LYS A 442 -38.81 19.70 -7.35
C LYS A 442 -37.56 20.51 -6.99
N THR A 443 -37.72 21.75 -6.54
CA THR A 443 -36.59 22.57 -6.04
C THR A 443 -35.94 21.96 -4.79
N ILE A 444 -36.72 21.43 -3.87
CA ILE A 444 -36.17 20.75 -2.68
C ILE A 444 -35.42 19.48 -3.08
N ASP A 445 -35.94 18.68 -4.00
CA ASP A 445 -35.26 17.49 -4.51
C ASP A 445 -33.93 17.82 -5.19
N LEU A 446 -33.86 18.94 -5.94
CA LEU A 446 -32.60 19.45 -6.49
C LEU A 446 -31.62 19.83 -5.38
N LYS A 447 -32.05 20.57 -4.36
CA LYS A 447 -31.21 20.96 -3.21
C LYS A 447 -30.71 19.75 -2.40
N ILE A 448 -31.54 18.71 -2.23
CA ILE A 448 -31.13 17.47 -1.57
C ILE A 448 -30.02 16.79 -2.38
N ASN A 449 -30.18 16.70 -3.71
CA ASN A 449 -29.16 16.12 -4.58
C ASN A 449 -27.86 16.94 -4.61
N GLU A 450 -27.95 18.27 -4.63
CA GLU A 450 -26.78 19.16 -4.52
C GLU A 450 -26.08 18.99 -3.16
N THR A 451 -26.83 18.90 -2.06
CA THR A 451 -26.28 18.70 -0.71
C THR A 451 -25.59 17.35 -0.56
N ARG A 452 -26.10 16.30 -1.21
CA ARG A 452 -25.44 14.98 -1.27
C ARG A 452 -24.11 15.01 -2.03
N GLN A 453 -23.95 15.95 -2.96
CA GLN A 453 -22.73 16.16 -3.74
C GLN A 453 -21.83 17.25 -3.14
N LYS A 454 -22.21 17.85 -2.00
CA LYS A 454 -21.49 18.95 -1.38
C LYS A 454 -20.06 18.50 -1.08
N ARG A 455 -19.09 19.27 -1.56
CA ARG A 455 -17.66 18.98 -1.43
C ARG A 455 -17.13 19.44 -0.07
N LEU A 456 -15.97 18.90 0.32
CA LEU A 456 -15.32 19.24 1.58
C LEU A 456 -14.93 20.73 1.65
N SER A 457 -14.70 21.38 0.50
CA SER A 457 -14.45 22.83 0.40
C SER A 457 -15.56 23.72 0.96
N ALA A 458 -16.80 23.23 1.02
CA ALA A 458 -17.94 23.99 1.52
C ALA A 458 -18.12 23.91 3.05
N PHE A 459 -17.12 23.41 3.77
CA PHE A 459 -17.09 23.34 5.23
C PHE A 459 -16.88 24.72 5.85
N ASP A 460 -17.58 24.99 6.97
CA ASP A 460 -17.48 26.25 7.71
C ASP A 460 -16.28 26.23 8.66
N PHE A 461 -15.14 26.68 8.13
CA PHE A 461 -13.89 26.77 8.88
C PHE A 461 -13.92 27.82 10.00
N GLU A 462 -14.67 28.91 9.84
CA GLU A 462 -14.72 29.99 10.82
C GLU A 462 -15.41 29.53 12.10
N ASN A 463 -16.56 28.87 11.95
CA ASN A 463 -17.26 28.25 13.07
C ASN A 463 -16.40 27.16 13.74
N PHE A 464 -15.69 26.36 12.94
CA PHE A 464 -14.83 25.32 13.49
C PHE A 464 -13.64 25.87 14.30
N GLU A 465 -12.98 26.92 13.81
CA GLU A 465 -11.89 27.60 14.53
C GLU A 465 -12.41 28.29 15.80
N SER A 466 -13.64 28.83 15.78
CA SER A 466 -14.27 29.45 16.95
C SER A 466 -14.49 28.47 18.12
N LYS A 467 -14.57 27.15 17.84
CA LYS A 467 -14.69 26.09 18.85
C LYS A 467 -13.35 25.69 19.48
N GLY A 468 -12.26 26.39 19.16
CA GLY A 468 -10.93 26.21 19.76
C GLY A 468 -10.00 25.26 18.98
N PHE A 469 -10.41 24.77 17.81
CA PHE A 469 -9.55 23.94 16.96
C PHE A 469 -8.59 24.81 16.15
N LYS A 470 -7.29 24.50 16.19
CA LYS A 470 -6.27 25.17 15.36
C LYS A 470 -5.99 24.33 14.11
N ILE A 471 -6.31 24.85 12.94
CA ILE A 471 -6.05 24.15 11.67
C ILE A 471 -4.75 24.68 11.06
N ASN A 472 -3.93 23.78 10.54
CA ASN A 472 -2.78 24.13 9.70
C ASN A 472 -3.24 24.90 8.45
N VAL A 473 -2.65 26.06 8.17
CA VAL A 473 -3.06 26.94 7.07
C VAL A 473 -2.96 26.24 5.71
N LEU A 474 -1.93 25.42 5.49
CA LEU A 474 -1.80 24.65 4.25
C LEU A 474 -2.94 23.64 4.13
N LEU A 475 -3.21 22.87 5.19
CA LEU A 475 -4.28 21.88 5.22
C LEU A 475 -5.65 22.52 4.93
N LYS A 476 -5.95 23.66 5.59
CA LYS A 476 -7.16 24.45 5.35
C LYS A 476 -7.28 24.84 3.88
N THR A 477 -6.20 25.38 3.31
CA THR A 477 -6.15 25.84 1.92
C THR A 477 -6.34 24.69 0.93
N LEU A 478 -5.71 23.55 1.17
CA LEU A 478 -5.86 22.35 0.33
C LEU A 478 -7.30 21.81 0.36
N VAL A 479 -7.97 21.86 1.51
CA VAL A 479 -9.38 21.46 1.61
C VAL A 479 -10.31 22.47 0.93
N GLN A 480 -10.10 23.78 1.16
CA GLN A 480 -10.91 24.85 0.57
C GLN A 480 -10.92 24.84 -0.96
N TYR A 481 -9.83 24.38 -1.58
CA TYR A 481 -9.70 24.27 -3.03
C TYR A 481 -9.92 22.86 -3.58
N ASP A 482 -10.51 21.96 -2.81
CA ASP A 482 -10.83 20.57 -3.20
C ASP A 482 -9.61 19.71 -3.58
N PHE A 483 -8.40 20.11 -3.21
CA PHE A 483 -7.21 19.28 -3.37
C PHE A 483 -7.16 18.14 -2.34
N ILE A 484 -7.88 18.28 -1.23
CA ILE A 484 -8.16 17.19 -0.29
C ILE A 484 -9.67 17.01 -0.22
N THR A 485 -10.13 15.79 -0.53
CA THR A 485 -11.56 15.46 -0.62
C THR A 485 -11.96 14.42 0.43
N PHE A 486 -13.25 14.06 0.47
CA PHE A 486 -13.76 13.00 1.37
C PHE A 486 -13.05 11.66 1.20
N ASP A 487 -12.47 11.40 0.03
CA ASP A 487 -11.77 10.15 -0.29
C ASP A 487 -10.29 10.15 0.14
N TYR A 488 -9.82 11.13 0.91
CA TYR A 488 -8.38 11.25 1.22
C TYR A 488 -7.79 9.97 1.83
N LEU A 489 -8.52 9.30 2.74
CA LEU A 489 -8.08 8.01 3.32
C LEU A 489 -7.96 6.93 2.26
N LYS A 490 -8.85 6.91 1.28
CA LYS A 490 -8.79 5.98 0.16
C LYS A 490 -7.53 6.23 -0.67
N ILE A 491 -7.17 7.49 -0.89
CA ILE A 491 -5.96 7.85 -1.66
C ILE A 491 -4.69 7.45 -0.91
N ILE A 492 -4.64 7.62 0.42
CA ILE A 492 -3.47 7.29 1.24
C ILE A 492 -3.34 5.78 1.49
N ASN A 493 -4.45 5.11 1.83
CA ASN A 493 -4.45 3.74 2.33
C ASN A 493 -4.70 2.69 1.25
N ASN A 494 -4.81 3.07 -0.03
CA ASN A 494 -5.01 2.13 -1.14
C ASN A 494 -3.91 1.05 -1.27
N TYR A 495 -2.78 1.24 -0.58
CA TYR A 495 -1.61 0.37 -0.58
C TYR A 495 -1.71 -0.77 0.43
N TYR A 496 -2.59 -0.64 1.42
CA TYR A 496 -2.75 -1.61 2.50
C TYR A 496 -4.07 -2.34 2.37
N GLY A 497 -4.06 -3.39 1.55
CA GLY A 497 -5.14 -4.37 1.50
C GLY A 497 -6.25 -4.02 0.50
N LYS A 498 -6.83 -5.07 -0.05
CA LYS A 498 -7.86 -4.98 -1.08
C LYS A 498 -9.08 -4.30 -0.46
N LYS A 499 -9.38 -3.11 -0.98
CA LYS A 499 -10.27 -2.10 -0.39
C LYS A 499 -11.62 -2.66 0.09
N ASP A 500 -12.17 -3.62 -0.64
CA ASP A 500 -13.49 -4.18 -0.35
C ASP A 500 -13.46 -5.19 0.82
N HIS A 501 -12.34 -5.91 1.01
CA HIS A 501 -12.12 -6.80 2.16
C HIS A 501 -12.04 -6.03 3.48
N ILE A 502 -11.27 -4.94 3.51
CA ILE A 502 -11.16 -4.10 4.71
C ILE A 502 -12.47 -3.34 4.97
N ALA A 503 -13.11 -2.81 3.93
CA ALA A 503 -14.41 -2.16 4.05
C ALA A 503 -15.47 -3.11 4.63
N PHE A 504 -15.48 -4.37 4.21
CA PHE A 504 -16.37 -5.40 4.73
C PHE A 504 -16.14 -5.68 6.22
N LEU A 505 -14.89 -5.93 6.63
CA LEU A 505 -14.54 -6.15 8.03
C LEU A 505 -14.82 -4.92 8.91
N GLN A 506 -14.59 -3.72 8.40
CA GLN A 506 -14.93 -2.48 9.10
C GLN A 506 -16.44 -2.30 9.24
N ASN A 507 -17.20 -2.59 8.19
CA ASN A 507 -18.66 -2.50 8.19
C ASN A 507 -19.27 -3.46 9.22
N LEU A 508 -18.72 -4.68 9.32
CA LEU A 508 -19.07 -5.66 10.35
C LEU A 508 -18.74 -5.21 11.76
N ASN A 509 -17.54 -4.65 11.98
CA ASN A 509 -17.11 -4.22 13.31
C ASN A 509 -17.81 -2.95 13.81
N THR A 510 -18.31 -2.11 12.91
CA THR A 510 -18.95 -0.83 13.25
C THR A 510 -20.47 -0.84 13.13
N GLU A 511 -21.06 -1.98 12.74
CA GLU A 511 -22.48 -2.10 12.37
C GLU A 511 -22.90 -1.00 11.38
N GLY A 512 -22.02 -0.71 10.41
CA GLY A 512 -22.19 0.39 9.46
C GLY A 512 -23.39 0.19 8.51
N SER A 513 -23.82 1.27 7.87
CA SER A 513 -24.97 1.24 6.94
C SER A 513 -24.59 1.01 5.48
N LEU A 514 -23.35 0.62 5.19
CA LEU A 514 -22.88 0.42 3.81
C LEU A 514 -23.44 -0.91 3.28
N ASN A 515 -24.19 -0.87 2.18
CA ASN A 515 -24.54 -2.09 1.44
C ASN A 515 -23.33 -2.53 0.62
N LEU A 516 -22.81 -3.72 0.91
CA LEU A 516 -21.66 -4.33 0.24
C LEU A 516 -22.05 -5.70 -0.37
N ASP A 517 -23.33 -5.92 -0.65
CA ASP A 517 -23.87 -7.20 -1.13
C ASP A 517 -23.16 -7.67 -2.41
N THR A 518 -22.79 -6.72 -3.29
CA THR A 518 -22.15 -6.99 -4.59
C THR A 518 -20.66 -6.64 -4.64
N ALA A 519 -20.04 -6.28 -3.52
CA ALA A 519 -18.62 -5.92 -3.50
C ALA A 519 -17.75 -7.17 -3.77
N GLU A 520 -16.71 -7.02 -4.60
CA GLU A 520 -15.84 -8.14 -4.96
C GLU A 520 -14.94 -8.51 -3.78
N MET A 521 -15.07 -9.74 -3.30
CA MET A 521 -14.26 -10.25 -2.20
C MET A 521 -13.08 -11.07 -2.70
N THR A 522 -11.93 -10.81 -2.09
CA THR A 522 -10.67 -11.45 -2.43
C THR A 522 -10.05 -12.04 -1.17
N ASP A 523 -9.63 -13.30 -1.22
CA ASP A 523 -9.19 -14.11 -0.07
C ASP A 523 -10.31 -14.52 0.91
N LEU A 524 -11.34 -15.18 0.37
CA LEU A 524 -12.47 -15.74 1.10
C LEU A 524 -12.07 -16.73 2.23
N PRO A 525 -11.06 -17.61 2.04
CA PRO A 525 -10.59 -18.49 3.12
C PRO A 525 -9.95 -17.75 4.30
N GLY A 526 -9.20 -16.67 4.03
CA GLY A 526 -8.65 -15.80 5.07
C GLY A 526 -9.77 -15.12 5.87
N LEU A 527 -10.75 -14.56 5.15
CA LEU A 527 -11.89 -13.88 5.74
C LEU A 527 -12.69 -14.76 6.72
N SER A 528 -12.95 -16.03 6.35
CA SER A 528 -13.69 -16.95 7.22
C SER A 528 -13.00 -17.19 8.58
N LYS A 529 -11.67 -17.14 8.62
CA LYS A 529 -10.90 -17.31 9.86
C LYS A 529 -10.95 -16.09 10.79
N GLU A 530 -11.24 -14.92 10.23
CA GLU A 530 -11.31 -13.65 10.98
C GLU A 530 -12.72 -13.37 11.53
N LEU A 531 -13.74 -14.02 10.97
CA LEU A 531 -15.13 -13.85 11.36
C LEU A 531 -15.48 -14.68 12.60
N ARG A 532 -16.30 -14.11 13.49
CA ARG A 532 -16.82 -14.78 14.68
C ARG A 532 -18.24 -15.28 14.41
N PRO A 533 -18.72 -16.34 15.10
CA PRO A 533 -20.08 -16.85 14.95
C PRO A 533 -21.20 -15.79 15.10
N ARG A 534 -20.98 -14.75 15.90
CA ARG A 534 -21.93 -13.64 16.08
C ARG A 534 -22.06 -12.74 14.85
N ASP A 535 -21.00 -12.64 14.05
CA ASP A 535 -20.92 -11.69 12.94
C ASP A 535 -21.90 -12.11 11.80
N TYR A 536 -22.22 -13.42 11.69
CA TYR A 536 -23.22 -13.96 10.77
C TYR A 536 -24.67 -13.54 11.06
N GLY A 537 -24.95 -13.01 12.25
CA GLY A 537 -26.25 -12.46 12.64
C GLY A 537 -26.45 -11.00 12.25
N LEU A 538 -25.41 -10.34 11.72
CA LEU A 538 -25.43 -8.91 11.38
C LEU A 538 -25.82 -8.70 9.91
N LYS A 539 -26.63 -7.68 9.61
CA LYS A 539 -26.98 -7.30 8.23
C LYS A 539 -25.74 -7.11 7.34
N GLN A 540 -24.65 -6.61 7.93
CA GLN A 540 -23.41 -6.26 7.24
C GLN A 540 -22.61 -7.48 6.76
N ILE A 541 -22.95 -8.71 7.18
CA ILE A 541 -22.34 -9.96 6.67
C ILE A 541 -22.79 -10.29 5.24
N LEU A 542 -23.89 -9.71 4.79
CA LEU A 542 -24.51 -10.03 3.51
C LEU A 542 -23.59 -9.56 2.37
N ASN A 543 -22.87 -10.51 1.79
CA ASN A 543 -22.07 -10.35 0.58
C ASN A 543 -22.20 -11.60 -0.28
N LEU A 544 -22.53 -11.43 -1.57
CA LEU A 544 -22.84 -12.53 -2.47
C LEU A 544 -21.64 -13.45 -2.70
N ASP A 545 -20.44 -12.91 -2.88
CA ASP A 545 -19.23 -13.72 -3.11
C ASP A 545 -18.87 -14.57 -1.89
N TYR A 546 -18.92 -13.95 -0.70
CA TYR A 546 -18.65 -14.65 0.54
C TYR A 546 -19.72 -15.70 0.86
N ALA A 547 -21.01 -15.37 0.71
CA ALA A 547 -22.10 -16.29 0.98
C ALA A 547 -22.09 -17.51 0.02
N ILE A 548 -21.74 -17.33 -1.26
CA ILE A 548 -21.59 -18.44 -2.22
C ILE A 548 -20.39 -19.30 -1.85
N TRP A 549 -19.28 -18.70 -1.44
CA TRP A 549 -18.09 -19.45 -1.00
C TRP A 549 -18.37 -20.25 0.27
N LEU A 550 -19.03 -19.65 1.27
CA LEU A 550 -19.41 -20.33 2.52
C LEU A 550 -20.39 -21.47 2.23
N ALA A 551 -21.34 -21.27 1.32
CA ALA A 551 -22.22 -22.35 0.87
C ALA A 551 -21.40 -23.52 0.31
N LYS A 552 -20.38 -23.25 -0.52
CA LYS A 552 -19.59 -24.31 -1.17
C LYS A 552 -18.68 -25.07 -0.21
N ASN A 553 -18.12 -24.42 0.80
CA ASN A 553 -17.11 -24.96 1.71
C ASN A 553 -17.68 -25.24 3.11
N GLN A 554 -18.77 -26.02 3.19
CA GLN A 554 -19.37 -26.48 4.45
C GLN A 554 -18.68 -27.77 4.91
N ASP A 555 -17.37 -27.71 5.14
CA ASP A 555 -16.58 -28.89 5.44
C ASP A 555 -16.69 -29.32 6.93
N ASP A 556 -17.16 -28.42 7.81
CA ASP A 556 -17.41 -28.69 9.22
C ASP A 556 -18.81 -28.24 9.72
N ASP A 557 -19.15 -28.67 10.94
CA ASP A 557 -20.43 -28.37 11.60
C ASP A 557 -20.59 -26.88 11.91
N GLU A 558 -19.48 -26.16 12.10
CA GLU A 558 -19.45 -24.74 12.44
C GLU A 558 -19.81 -23.88 11.23
N ASP A 559 -19.18 -24.10 10.08
CA ASP A 559 -19.47 -23.45 8.80
C ASP A 559 -20.90 -23.74 8.34
N THR A 560 -21.39 -24.97 8.58
CA THR A 560 -22.79 -25.33 8.32
C THR A 560 -23.75 -24.49 9.17
N ASN A 561 -23.43 -24.27 10.45
CA ASN A 561 -24.24 -23.45 11.34
C ASN A 561 -24.15 -21.96 10.97
N ASN A 562 -22.94 -21.46 10.68
CA ASN A 562 -22.69 -20.09 10.24
C ASN A 562 -23.46 -19.77 8.96
N PHE A 563 -23.48 -20.69 7.99
CA PHE A 563 -24.28 -20.53 6.78
C PHE A 563 -25.78 -20.47 7.07
N LYS A 564 -26.30 -21.32 7.97
CA LYS A 564 -27.71 -21.26 8.39
C LYS A 564 -28.06 -19.91 9.03
N VAL A 565 -27.19 -19.38 9.89
CA VAL A 565 -27.39 -18.07 10.52
C VAL A 565 -27.39 -16.97 9.46
N LEU A 566 -26.43 -16.98 8.52
CA LEU A 566 -26.35 -16.01 7.41
C LEU A 566 -27.64 -16.00 6.57
N ILE A 567 -28.18 -17.16 6.23
CA ILE A 567 -29.42 -17.25 5.45
C ILE A 567 -30.63 -16.73 6.23
N ASN A 568 -30.71 -17.00 7.54
CA ASN A 568 -31.76 -16.42 8.37
C ASN A 568 -31.65 -14.90 8.45
N THR A 569 -30.43 -14.36 8.58
CA THR A 569 -30.16 -12.91 8.55
C THR A 569 -30.59 -12.29 7.22
N ALA A 570 -30.26 -12.95 6.09
CA ALA A 570 -30.68 -12.51 4.76
C ALA A 570 -32.20 -12.38 4.70
N LEU A 571 -32.94 -13.42 5.09
CA LEU A 571 -34.41 -13.43 5.06
C LEU A 571 -35.06 -12.38 5.98
N SER A 572 -34.40 -11.98 7.07
CA SER A 572 -34.90 -10.91 7.94
C SER A 572 -34.61 -9.50 7.42
N GLU A 573 -33.51 -9.33 6.68
CA GLU A 573 -32.95 -8.01 6.34
C GLU A 573 -33.10 -7.59 4.89
N SER A 574 -33.23 -8.56 3.97
CA SER A 574 -33.29 -8.36 2.52
C SER A 574 -34.14 -9.43 1.84
N THR A 575 -35.17 -9.01 1.12
CA THR A 575 -36.07 -9.91 0.39
C THR A 575 -35.46 -10.52 -0.88
N ASP A 576 -34.33 -9.98 -1.34
CA ASP A 576 -33.82 -10.24 -2.70
C ASP A 576 -32.48 -10.99 -2.69
N PHE A 577 -31.83 -11.09 -1.52
CA PHE A 577 -30.44 -11.57 -1.41
C PHE A 577 -30.32 -13.06 -1.77
N VAL A 578 -31.24 -13.90 -1.28
CA VAL A 578 -31.20 -15.36 -1.51
C VAL A 578 -31.43 -15.68 -2.99
N GLU A 579 -32.37 -14.99 -3.63
CA GLU A 579 -32.65 -15.08 -5.07
C GLU A 579 -31.43 -14.67 -5.88
N ASN A 580 -30.78 -13.56 -5.50
CA ASN A 580 -29.55 -13.09 -6.16
C ASN A 580 -28.35 -14.04 -5.97
N MET A 581 -28.26 -14.73 -4.82
CA MET A 581 -27.28 -15.80 -4.64
C MET A 581 -27.49 -16.94 -5.63
N ILE A 582 -28.73 -17.42 -5.78
CA ILE A 582 -29.07 -18.52 -6.68
C ILE A 582 -28.88 -18.11 -8.15
N ASN A 583 -29.21 -16.86 -8.48
CA ASN A 583 -28.99 -16.30 -9.82
C ASN A 583 -27.50 -16.28 -10.20
N LYS A 584 -26.63 -15.97 -9.24
CA LYS A 584 -25.19 -15.91 -9.44
C LYS A 584 -24.56 -17.31 -9.51
N ASP A 585 -25.05 -18.26 -8.72
CA ASP A 585 -24.63 -19.66 -8.80
C ASP A 585 -25.79 -20.61 -8.45
N ASN A 586 -26.27 -21.40 -9.42
CA ASN A 586 -27.38 -22.31 -9.19
C ASN A 586 -26.99 -23.59 -8.42
N SER A 587 -25.69 -23.91 -8.30
CA SER A 587 -25.22 -25.14 -7.67
C SER A 587 -25.45 -25.17 -6.15
N ILE A 588 -25.62 -23.99 -5.53
CA ILE A 588 -25.82 -23.84 -4.09
C ILE A 588 -27.29 -23.97 -3.67
N TYR A 589 -28.23 -24.13 -4.62
CA TYR A 589 -29.67 -24.26 -4.32
C TYR A 589 -29.97 -25.36 -3.30
N SER A 590 -29.42 -26.56 -3.49
CA SER A 590 -29.66 -27.69 -2.59
C SER A 590 -29.17 -27.42 -1.16
N LYS A 591 -28.08 -26.66 -1.03
CA LYS A 591 -27.52 -26.25 0.26
C LYS A 591 -28.37 -25.19 0.95
N ILE A 592 -28.95 -24.25 0.19
CA ILE A 592 -29.90 -23.27 0.72
C ILE A 592 -31.15 -23.98 1.26
N ILE A 593 -31.75 -24.88 0.48
CA ILE A 593 -32.95 -25.62 0.92
C ILE A 593 -32.68 -26.51 2.13
N ALA A 594 -31.45 -27.01 2.32
CA ALA A 594 -31.08 -27.77 3.50
C ALA A 594 -31.07 -26.93 4.80
N THR A 595 -31.01 -25.60 4.71
CA THR A 595 -31.00 -24.73 5.90
C THR A 595 -32.37 -24.61 6.57
N ARG A 596 -33.47 -24.76 5.83
CA ARG A 596 -34.84 -24.59 6.33
C ARG A 596 -35.87 -25.38 5.52
N LEU A 597 -36.91 -25.85 6.21
CA LEU A 597 -37.99 -26.67 5.63
C LEU A 597 -38.82 -25.95 4.55
N THR A 598 -38.97 -24.62 4.64
CA THR A 598 -39.83 -23.83 3.75
C THR A 598 -39.16 -22.53 3.33
N PHE A 599 -39.09 -22.28 2.03
CA PHE A 599 -38.67 -21.02 1.40
C PHE A 599 -39.81 -20.54 0.50
N ASN A 600 -40.02 -19.23 0.39
CA ASN A 600 -40.95 -18.65 -0.57
C ASN A 600 -40.15 -17.74 -1.50
N PHE A 601 -39.73 -18.26 -2.66
CA PHE A 601 -38.94 -17.48 -3.60
C PHE A 601 -39.79 -16.46 -4.35
N ASP A 602 -39.21 -15.29 -4.55
CA ASP A 602 -39.75 -14.28 -5.46
C ASP A 602 -39.25 -14.55 -6.89
N LEU A 603 -40.16 -15.02 -7.75
CA LEU A 603 -39.85 -15.34 -9.14
C LEU A 603 -39.79 -14.11 -10.07
N SER A 604 -40.03 -12.90 -9.55
CA SER A 604 -39.72 -11.65 -10.27
C SER A 604 -38.23 -11.32 -10.20
N ILE A 605 -37.53 -11.79 -9.16
CA ILE A 605 -36.09 -11.56 -8.93
C ILE A 605 -35.29 -12.81 -9.34
N LEU A 606 -35.78 -14.01 -9.00
CA LEU A 606 -35.15 -15.26 -9.38
C LEU A 606 -35.28 -15.49 -10.89
N ASN A 607 -34.15 -15.66 -11.59
CA ASN A 607 -34.07 -15.98 -13.01
C ASN A 607 -34.53 -17.42 -13.27
N PHE A 608 -35.83 -17.67 -13.10
CA PHE A 608 -36.43 -19.00 -13.16
C PHE A 608 -36.20 -19.69 -14.51
N GLU A 609 -36.08 -18.93 -15.60
CA GLU A 609 -35.82 -19.47 -16.93
C GLU A 609 -34.44 -20.13 -17.05
N THR A 610 -33.42 -19.62 -16.37
CA THR A 610 -32.03 -20.11 -16.45
C THR A 610 -31.72 -21.24 -15.48
N LEU A 611 -32.64 -21.57 -14.56
CA LEU A 611 -32.43 -22.65 -13.59
C LEU A 611 -32.43 -24.05 -14.25
N PRO A 612 -31.71 -25.03 -13.66
CA PRO A 612 -31.82 -26.43 -14.06
C PRO A 612 -33.24 -26.97 -13.89
N ILE A 613 -33.70 -27.84 -14.80
CA ILE A 613 -35.07 -28.38 -14.82
C ILE A 613 -35.45 -29.08 -13.51
N ASN A 614 -34.52 -29.84 -12.92
CA ASN A 614 -34.73 -30.51 -11.63
C ASN A 614 -35.00 -29.51 -10.49
N VAL A 615 -34.30 -28.38 -10.47
CA VAL A 615 -34.50 -27.31 -9.49
C VAL A 615 -35.87 -26.65 -9.68
N LYS A 616 -36.27 -26.36 -10.93
CA LYS A 616 -37.60 -25.80 -11.23
C LYS A 616 -38.73 -26.71 -10.76
N LEU A 617 -38.60 -28.01 -11.02
CA LEU A 617 -39.57 -29.02 -10.58
C LEU A 617 -39.63 -29.08 -9.05
N GLU A 618 -38.49 -29.01 -8.37
CA GLU A 618 -38.45 -29.03 -6.90
C GLU A 618 -39.12 -27.80 -6.28
N ILE A 619 -38.89 -26.60 -6.84
CA ILE A 619 -39.55 -25.36 -6.41
C ILE A 619 -41.08 -25.48 -6.55
N LEU A 620 -41.55 -26.05 -7.67
CA LEU A 620 -42.98 -26.24 -7.95
C LEU A 620 -43.62 -27.29 -7.03
N HIS A 621 -42.97 -28.45 -6.84
CA HIS A 621 -43.47 -29.51 -5.97
C HIS A 621 -43.50 -29.10 -4.50
N LYS A 622 -42.49 -28.36 -4.03
CA LYS A 622 -42.41 -27.91 -2.63
C LYS A 622 -43.20 -26.62 -2.35
N LYS A 623 -43.94 -26.09 -3.32
CA LYS A 623 -44.71 -24.83 -3.23
C LYS A 623 -43.87 -23.65 -2.73
N GLN A 624 -42.59 -23.61 -3.10
CA GLN A 624 -41.64 -22.62 -2.60
C GLN A 624 -41.72 -21.29 -3.35
N ILE A 625 -42.93 -20.78 -3.55
CA ILE A 625 -43.21 -19.66 -4.46
C ILE A 625 -44.14 -18.68 -3.77
N ASP A 626 -43.81 -17.39 -3.85
CA ASP A 626 -44.76 -16.34 -3.47
C ASP A 626 -45.89 -16.24 -4.52
N ILE A 627 -46.98 -16.94 -4.24
CA ILE A 627 -48.18 -17.01 -5.08
C ILE A 627 -49.02 -15.73 -5.07
N HIS A 628 -48.67 -14.74 -4.24
CA HIS A 628 -49.38 -13.45 -4.19
C HIS A 628 -48.91 -12.45 -5.24
N LYS A 629 -47.79 -12.73 -5.93
CA LYS A 629 -47.26 -11.90 -7.02
C LYS A 629 -47.71 -12.40 -8.40
N ALA A 630 -48.39 -11.54 -9.15
CA ALA A 630 -48.89 -11.85 -10.49
C ALA A 630 -47.78 -12.18 -11.49
N GLU A 631 -46.60 -11.57 -11.33
CA GLU A 631 -45.42 -11.81 -12.18
C GLU A 631 -44.86 -13.23 -11.99
N SER A 632 -44.79 -13.73 -10.75
CA SER A 632 -44.40 -15.11 -10.46
C SER A 632 -45.29 -16.14 -11.16
N ILE A 633 -46.60 -15.88 -11.19
CA ILE A 633 -47.59 -16.73 -11.87
C ILE A 633 -47.38 -16.67 -13.39
N SER A 634 -47.10 -15.50 -13.95
CA SER A 634 -46.85 -15.32 -15.39
C SER A 634 -45.59 -16.06 -15.85
N THR A 635 -44.50 -15.96 -15.10
CA THR A 635 -43.22 -16.63 -15.42
C THR A 635 -43.36 -18.16 -15.42
N ILE A 636 -44.07 -18.72 -14.43
CA ILE A 636 -44.37 -20.16 -14.39
C ILE A 636 -45.26 -20.57 -15.57
N ALA A 637 -46.32 -19.80 -15.84
CA ALA A 637 -47.23 -20.11 -16.95
C ALA A 637 -46.49 -20.11 -18.30
N LYS A 638 -45.59 -19.14 -18.54
CA LYS A 638 -44.76 -19.10 -19.75
C LYS A 638 -43.82 -20.31 -19.85
N TRP A 639 -43.17 -20.71 -18.75
CA TRP A 639 -42.31 -21.88 -18.73
C TRP A 639 -43.08 -23.19 -18.96
N LEU A 640 -44.23 -23.37 -18.29
CA LEU A 640 -45.12 -24.52 -18.48
C LEU A 640 -45.68 -24.59 -19.90
N LEU A 641 -45.87 -23.45 -20.57
CA LEU A 641 -46.28 -23.40 -21.98
C LEU A 641 -45.13 -23.72 -22.97
N ASN A 642 -43.89 -23.83 -22.50
CA ASN A 642 -42.71 -24.18 -23.31
C ASN A 642 -42.19 -25.60 -22.99
N THR A 643 -43.08 -26.62 -23.05
CA THR A 643 -42.86 -28.01 -22.57
C THR A 643 -41.91 -28.90 -23.38
N ARG A 644 -41.09 -28.36 -24.29
CA ARG A 644 -40.16 -29.17 -25.10
C ARG A 644 -39.09 -29.89 -24.28
N GLN A 645 -38.87 -29.48 -23.04
CA GLN A 645 -37.80 -29.99 -22.17
C GLN A 645 -38.27 -30.92 -21.03
N LEU A 646 -39.58 -31.08 -20.80
CA LEU A 646 -40.12 -31.94 -19.73
C LEU A 646 -40.20 -33.41 -20.16
N ARG A 647 -39.63 -34.31 -19.36
CA ARG A 647 -39.75 -35.77 -19.57
C ARG A 647 -41.18 -36.22 -19.23
N LEU A 648 -41.66 -37.28 -19.88
CA LEU A 648 -43.01 -37.81 -19.68
C LEU A 648 -43.29 -38.15 -18.21
N LYS A 649 -42.32 -38.72 -17.50
CA LYS A 649 -42.43 -39.06 -16.08
C LYS A 649 -42.67 -37.83 -15.19
N ASP A 650 -41.98 -36.73 -15.47
CA ASP A 650 -42.09 -35.50 -14.69
C ASP A 650 -43.43 -34.79 -14.96
N LEU A 651 -43.90 -34.81 -16.22
CA LEU A 651 -45.21 -34.31 -16.61
C LEU A 651 -46.35 -35.08 -15.93
N VAL A 652 -46.29 -36.42 -15.94
CA VAL A 652 -47.26 -37.27 -15.24
C VAL A 652 -47.22 -37.00 -13.73
N GLY A 653 -46.03 -36.84 -13.15
CA GLY A 653 -45.86 -36.48 -11.74
C GLY A 653 -46.58 -35.17 -11.38
N LEU A 654 -46.43 -34.12 -12.17
CA LEU A 654 -47.12 -32.83 -11.96
C LEU A 654 -48.65 -32.92 -12.10
N LEU A 655 -49.15 -33.75 -13.02
CA LEU A 655 -50.59 -33.92 -13.23
C LEU A 655 -51.24 -34.72 -12.10
N ASN A 656 -50.53 -35.71 -11.55
CA ASN A 656 -51.01 -36.55 -10.45
C ASN A 656 -50.80 -35.92 -9.07
N ASP A 657 -49.96 -34.88 -8.96
CA ASP A 657 -49.76 -34.15 -7.71
C ASP A 657 -51.09 -33.50 -7.26
N PRO A 658 -51.71 -33.96 -6.15
CA PRO A 658 -53.02 -33.46 -5.70
C PRO A 658 -52.96 -32.01 -5.27
N ASP A 659 -51.77 -31.52 -4.93
CA ASP A 659 -51.49 -30.21 -4.42
C ASP A 659 -51.13 -29.18 -5.51
N PHE A 660 -50.99 -29.63 -6.76
CA PHE A 660 -50.71 -28.79 -7.92
C PHE A 660 -52.00 -28.14 -8.46
N ARG A 661 -51.95 -26.83 -8.77
CA ARG A 661 -53.16 -26.05 -9.10
C ARG A 661 -53.86 -26.57 -10.36
N VAL A 662 -55.18 -26.74 -10.25
CA VAL A 662 -56.05 -27.25 -11.31
C VAL A 662 -55.96 -26.41 -12.59
N ASP A 663 -55.96 -25.07 -12.47
CA ASP A 663 -55.84 -24.16 -13.62
C ASP A 663 -54.54 -24.37 -14.42
N TRP A 664 -53.44 -24.72 -13.73
CA TRP A 664 -52.15 -24.99 -14.36
C TRP A 664 -52.11 -26.38 -15.01
N LYS A 665 -52.81 -27.36 -14.43
CA LYS A 665 -53.03 -28.67 -15.08
C LYS A 665 -53.78 -28.49 -16.40
N HIS A 666 -54.82 -27.64 -16.43
CA HIS A 666 -55.53 -27.34 -17.67
C HIS A 666 -54.65 -26.62 -18.70
N LEU A 667 -53.84 -25.64 -18.29
CA LEU A 667 -52.89 -24.96 -19.19
C LEU A 667 -51.84 -25.91 -19.78
N LEU A 668 -51.32 -26.85 -18.99
CA LEU A 668 -50.41 -27.90 -19.47
C LEU A 668 -51.09 -28.78 -20.52
N LEU A 669 -52.36 -29.15 -20.30
CA LEU A 669 -53.14 -29.94 -21.25
C LEU A 669 -53.50 -29.14 -22.51
N GLN A 670 -53.55 -27.82 -22.48
CA GLN A 670 -53.78 -27.01 -23.69
C GLN A 670 -52.57 -26.93 -24.62
N ASN A 671 -51.40 -27.37 -24.15
CA ASN A 671 -50.15 -27.24 -24.90
C ASN A 671 -50.06 -28.24 -26.06
N SER A 672 -49.83 -27.73 -27.29
CA SER A 672 -49.67 -28.56 -28.48
C SER A 672 -48.51 -29.58 -28.40
N GLU A 673 -47.50 -29.32 -27.57
CA GLU A 673 -46.33 -30.19 -27.37
C GLU A 673 -46.61 -31.38 -26.42
N VAL A 674 -47.77 -31.42 -25.76
CA VAL A 674 -48.24 -32.55 -24.91
C VAL A 674 -49.09 -33.54 -25.71
N LYS A 675 -49.51 -33.15 -26.92
CA LYS A 675 -50.36 -33.92 -27.82
C LYS A 675 -49.84 -35.34 -28.02
N ARG A 676 -50.72 -36.33 -27.80
CA ARG A 676 -50.46 -37.78 -27.95
C ARG A 676 -49.28 -38.33 -27.11
N ARG A 677 -48.88 -37.66 -26.01
CA ARG A 677 -47.79 -38.14 -25.14
C ARG A 677 -48.27 -38.91 -23.92
N LEU A 678 -49.54 -38.77 -23.53
CA LEU A 678 -50.08 -39.30 -22.28
C LEU A 678 -50.95 -40.53 -22.52
N ASP A 679 -50.93 -41.47 -21.58
CA ASP A 679 -51.91 -42.54 -21.47
C ASP A 679 -52.86 -42.23 -20.30
N LEU A 680 -54.15 -42.53 -20.45
CA LEU A 680 -55.16 -42.18 -19.45
C LEU A 680 -54.94 -42.89 -18.11
N ASP A 681 -54.47 -44.14 -18.15
CA ASP A 681 -54.16 -44.98 -17.00
C ASP A 681 -53.04 -44.41 -16.12
N LEU A 682 -52.10 -43.65 -16.69
CA LEU A 682 -51.04 -42.97 -15.96
C LEU A 682 -51.52 -41.76 -15.14
N ILE A 683 -52.74 -41.26 -15.39
CA ILE A 683 -53.28 -40.08 -14.70
C ILE A 683 -54.27 -40.49 -13.62
N ASP A 684 -53.93 -40.19 -12.36
CA ASP A 684 -54.72 -40.56 -11.18
C ASP A 684 -55.99 -39.71 -11.05
N ASP A 685 -55.89 -38.41 -11.37
CA ASP A 685 -57.03 -37.48 -11.37
C ASP A 685 -57.89 -37.67 -12.64
N LYS A 686 -58.96 -38.44 -12.48
CA LYS A 686 -59.86 -38.82 -13.56
C LYS A 686 -60.71 -37.65 -14.08
N ASN A 687 -60.79 -36.54 -13.35
CA ASN A 687 -61.53 -35.35 -13.81
C ASN A 687 -60.78 -34.61 -14.94
N LEU A 688 -59.49 -34.89 -15.13
CA LEU A 688 -58.70 -34.33 -16.21
C LEU A 688 -58.89 -35.08 -17.54
N TRP A 689 -59.44 -36.29 -17.51
CA TRP A 689 -59.56 -37.16 -18.69
C TRP A 689 -60.36 -36.54 -19.84
N PRO A 690 -61.53 -35.88 -19.62
CA PRO A 690 -62.26 -35.23 -20.72
C PRO A 690 -61.42 -34.15 -21.42
N ASN A 691 -60.71 -33.33 -20.64
CA ASN A 691 -59.80 -32.30 -21.17
C ASN A 691 -58.61 -32.92 -21.91
N MET A 692 -58.08 -34.06 -21.45
CA MET A 692 -57.03 -34.79 -22.17
C MET A 692 -57.49 -35.27 -23.55
N LEU A 693 -58.76 -35.67 -23.70
CA LEU A 693 -59.33 -36.06 -24.99
C LEU A 693 -59.64 -34.85 -25.87
N ASP A 694 -60.25 -33.80 -25.31
CA ASP A 694 -60.59 -32.57 -26.06
C ASP A 694 -59.35 -31.87 -26.62
N PHE A 695 -58.25 -31.83 -25.87
CA PHE A 695 -56.97 -31.28 -26.34
C PHE A 695 -56.09 -32.29 -27.08
N ASN A 696 -56.58 -33.52 -27.27
CA ASN A 696 -55.90 -34.56 -28.05
C ASN A 696 -54.55 -35.04 -27.47
N ASN A 697 -54.42 -35.07 -26.15
CA ASN A 697 -53.20 -35.43 -25.45
C ASN A 697 -53.05 -36.93 -25.16
N ALA A 698 -54.17 -37.67 -25.14
CA ALA A 698 -54.15 -39.11 -24.98
C ALA A 698 -53.61 -39.81 -26.24
N LYS A 699 -52.96 -40.97 -26.09
CA LYS A 699 -52.54 -41.79 -27.26
C LYS A 699 -53.78 -42.29 -28.02
N PRO A 700 -53.78 -42.26 -29.36
CA PRO A 700 -54.96 -42.62 -30.16
C PRO A 700 -55.07 -44.13 -30.37
N TYR A 701 -55.04 -44.90 -29.29
CA TYR A 701 -55.20 -46.35 -29.34
C TYR A 701 -56.63 -46.75 -29.05
N LEU A 702 -57.04 -47.91 -29.58
CA LEU A 702 -58.36 -48.49 -29.29
C LEU A 702 -58.54 -48.74 -27.79
N GLU A 703 -57.46 -49.08 -27.09
CA GLU A 703 -57.46 -49.32 -25.65
C GLU A 703 -57.74 -48.04 -24.84
N THR A 704 -57.28 -46.87 -25.31
CA THR A 704 -57.62 -45.56 -24.74
C THR A 704 -59.11 -45.28 -24.85
N VAL A 705 -59.71 -45.60 -26.00
CA VAL A 705 -61.16 -45.46 -26.21
C VAL A 705 -61.94 -46.35 -25.25
N LYS A 706 -61.55 -47.63 -25.13
CA LYS A 706 -62.18 -48.59 -24.20
C LYS A 706 -62.05 -48.13 -22.74
N THR A 707 -60.85 -47.70 -22.34
CA THR A 707 -60.56 -47.27 -20.97
C THR A 707 -61.39 -46.06 -20.57
N TYR A 708 -61.57 -45.10 -21.48
CA TYR A 708 -62.40 -43.93 -21.24
C TYR A 708 -63.91 -44.27 -21.27
N SER A 709 -64.38 -44.98 -22.29
CA SER A 709 -65.81 -45.29 -22.47
C SER A 709 -66.37 -46.12 -21.32
N ASN A 710 -65.58 -47.05 -20.76
CA ASN A 710 -65.98 -47.85 -19.60
C ASN A 710 -66.29 -47.00 -18.36
N ARG A 711 -65.73 -45.78 -18.26
CA ARG A 711 -65.89 -44.90 -17.10
C ARG A 711 -66.89 -43.77 -17.35
N PHE A 712 -66.83 -43.14 -18.51
CA PHE A 712 -67.60 -41.92 -18.81
C PHE A 712 -68.66 -42.12 -19.91
N GLY A 713 -68.75 -43.32 -20.50
CA GLY A 713 -69.60 -43.58 -21.67
C GLY A 713 -69.08 -42.92 -22.94
N PHE A 714 -69.87 -42.97 -24.02
CA PHE A 714 -69.56 -42.25 -25.26
C PHE A 714 -70.01 -40.78 -25.18
N ASP A 715 -69.22 -39.95 -24.50
CA ASP A 715 -69.46 -38.51 -24.42
C ASP A 715 -68.90 -37.72 -25.63
N ASN A 716 -69.22 -36.43 -25.69
CA ASN A 716 -68.81 -35.55 -26.79
C ASN A 716 -67.27 -35.45 -26.94
N SER A 717 -66.51 -35.50 -25.85
CA SER A 717 -65.05 -35.40 -25.86
C SER A 717 -64.43 -36.67 -26.47
N LEU A 718 -64.94 -37.85 -26.13
CA LEU A 718 -64.52 -39.12 -26.72
C LEU A 718 -64.88 -39.21 -28.21
N VAL A 719 -66.08 -38.78 -28.59
CA VAL A 719 -66.54 -38.77 -29.99
C VAL A 719 -65.64 -37.89 -30.86
N LYS A 720 -65.34 -36.67 -30.39
CA LYS A 720 -64.40 -35.76 -31.09
C LYS A 720 -63.02 -36.38 -31.24
N PHE A 721 -62.50 -37.04 -30.19
CA PHE A 721 -61.20 -37.68 -30.21
C PHE A 721 -61.10 -38.86 -31.20
N ILE A 722 -62.14 -39.70 -31.29
CA ILE A 722 -62.21 -40.83 -32.25
C ILE A 722 -62.19 -40.34 -33.70
N ILE A 723 -62.94 -39.27 -33.99
CA ILE A 723 -63.02 -38.68 -35.32
C ILE A 723 -61.69 -38.01 -35.67
N TYR A 724 -61.20 -37.14 -34.78
CA TYR A 724 -59.99 -36.36 -35.00
C TYR A 724 -58.74 -37.21 -35.26
N ASN A 725 -58.60 -38.37 -34.60
CA ASN A 725 -57.45 -39.28 -34.82
C ASN A 725 -57.73 -40.42 -35.79
N ASN A 726 -58.90 -40.44 -36.44
CA ASN A 726 -59.32 -41.50 -37.33
C ASN A 726 -59.22 -42.93 -36.73
N ILE A 727 -59.63 -43.12 -35.46
CA ILE A 727 -59.54 -44.43 -34.78
C ILE A 727 -60.59 -45.40 -35.35
N ASN A 728 -60.21 -46.66 -35.58
CA ASN A 728 -61.10 -47.74 -36.01
C ASN A 728 -61.71 -48.44 -34.79
N LEU A 729 -63.03 -48.38 -34.65
CA LEU A 729 -63.78 -49.02 -33.56
C LEU A 729 -64.11 -50.47 -33.90
N SER A 730 -64.14 -51.35 -32.90
CA SER A 730 -64.70 -52.69 -33.04
C SER A 730 -66.22 -52.65 -33.19
N ASP A 731 -66.82 -53.65 -33.83
CA ASP A 731 -68.25 -53.64 -34.15
C ASP A 731 -69.14 -53.54 -32.90
N GLN A 732 -68.76 -54.18 -31.78
CA GLN A 732 -69.43 -54.03 -30.48
C GLN A 732 -69.48 -52.58 -29.98
N MET A 733 -68.40 -51.81 -30.17
CA MET A 733 -68.34 -50.41 -29.73
C MET A 733 -69.10 -49.49 -30.67
N LYS A 734 -69.22 -49.85 -31.96
CA LYS A 734 -70.07 -49.10 -32.91
C LYS A 734 -71.55 -49.25 -32.55
N ASP A 735 -71.95 -50.39 -32.02
CA ASP A 735 -73.32 -50.63 -31.56
C ASP A 735 -73.62 -49.90 -30.25
N GLU A 736 -72.69 -49.89 -29.28
CA GLU A 736 -72.78 -49.10 -28.05
C GLU A 736 -72.91 -47.58 -28.34
N LEU A 737 -72.15 -47.07 -29.31
CA LEU A 737 -72.19 -45.66 -29.76
C LEU A 737 -73.54 -45.28 -30.40
N LYS A 738 -74.27 -46.25 -30.95
CA LYS A 738 -75.62 -46.06 -31.52
C LYS A 738 -76.71 -46.07 -30.45
N THR A 739 -76.52 -46.81 -29.35
CA THR A 739 -77.49 -46.92 -28.25
C THR A 739 -77.39 -45.82 -27.21
N ASP A 740 -76.21 -45.23 -27.01
CA ASP A 740 -75.94 -44.26 -25.91
C ASP A 740 -76.62 -42.89 -26.05
N ASN A 741 -77.50 -42.67 -27.03
CA ASN A 741 -78.32 -41.46 -27.19
C ASN A 741 -77.50 -40.17 -27.04
N ILE A 742 -76.31 -40.16 -27.65
CA ILE A 742 -75.40 -39.01 -27.69
C ILE A 742 -76.20 -37.82 -28.24
N ASP A 743 -76.14 -36.67 -27.58
CA ASP A 743 -76.86 -35.46 -27.98
C ASP A 743 -76.27 -34.89 -29.28
N LEU A 744 -76.64 -35.52 -30.39
CA LEU A 744 -76.20 -35.22 -31.76
C LEU A 744 -76.59 -33.80 -32.20
N ALA A 745 -77.42 -33.09 -31.44
CA ALA A 745 -77.80 -31.70 -31.70
C ALA A 745 -76.70 -30.70 -31.28
N ASN A 746 -75.85 -31.06 -30.32
CA ASN A 746 -74.77 -30.20 -29.80
C ASN A 746 -73.38 -30.49 -30.41
N LEU A 747 -73.30 -31.45 -31.35
CA LEU A 747 -72.10 -31.74 -32.13
C LEU A 747 -72.04 -30.88 -33.39
N ASP A 748 -70.84 -30.40 -33.74
CA ASP A 748 -70.61 -29.68 -34.98
C ASP A 748 -71.13 -30.49 -36.19
N PRO A 749 -71.87 -29.88 -37.14
CA PRO A 749 -72.48 -30.60 -38.27
C PRO A 749 -71.48 -31.39 -39.12
N HIS A 750 -70.23 -30.94 -39.21
CA HIS A 750 -69.17 -31.63 -39.94
C HIS A 750 -68.69 -32.87 -39.19
N ILE A 751 -68.48 -32.76 -37.87
CA ILE A 751 -68.09 -33.87 -36.98
C ILE A 751 -69.19 -34.93 -36.94
N ARG A 752 -70.46 -34.50 -36.85
CA ARG A 752 -71.63 -35.38 -36.88
C ARG A 752 -71.71 -36.20 -38.16
N ASN A 753 -71.48 -35.58 -39.33
CA ASN A 753 -71.50 -36.28 -40.62
C ASN A 753 -70.32 -37.26 -40.76
N GLN A 754 -69.13 -36.92 -40.27
CA GLN A 754 -67.98 -37.83 -40.25
C GLN A 754 -68.21 -39.04 -39.33
N LEU A 755 -68.84 -38.85 -38.16
CA LEU A 755 -69.22 -39.93 -37.26
C LEU A 755 -70.21 -40.91 -37.93
N LEU A 756 -71.26 -40.37 -38.56
CA LEU A 756 -72.28 -41.15 -39.26
C LEU A 756 -71.71 -41.93 -40.47
N THR A 757 -70.65 -41.41 -41.09
CA THR A 757 -69.96 -42.08 -42.20
C THR A 757 -69.06 -43.22 -41.72
N LYS A 758 -68.51 -43.14 -40.49
CA LYS A 758 -67.72 -44.21 -39.85
C LYS A 758 -68.55 -45.30 -39.18
N LEU A 759 -69.79 -44.99 -38.79
CA LEU A 759 -70.74 -45.92 -38.16
C LEU A 759 -71.55 -46.75 -39.17
N LYS A 760 -71.62 -46.28 -40.43
CA LYS A 760 -72.02 -47.06 -41.61
C LYS A 760 -70.84 -47.88 -42.09
#